data_AF-A0A4R8RNW5-F1
#
_entry.id   AF-A0A4R8RNW5-F1
#
_cell.length_a   1.000
_cell.length_b   1.000
_cell.length_c   1.000
_cell.angle_alpha   90.00
_cell.angle_beta   90.00
_cell.angle_gamma   90.00
#
_symmetry.space_group_name_H-M   'P 1'
#
loop_
_entity.id
_entity.type
_entity.pdbx_description
1 polymer ?
#
loop_
_entity_poly.entity_id
_entity_poly.type
_entity_poly.pdbx_seq_one_letter_code
_entity_poly.pdbx_strand_id
1 'polypeptide(L)'
;MSPTKEDDRVSNLISQARKIAQEFEFPAEDVRRATAHFLKQLNEGLEKDGTSMCQIPSYVTKLPNGSEKGVCLAIDLGGTNLRVCSVDLHGDSTYSLTQSKVTIPRRLMSAPTYKDLFRFIALQMRQFMEKHHAADVEIWTSLLREGTITDDIRPRHLKSLGFTFSFTFHQHALNRGELLYWTKSFDIPDAVGRDPCAMLKEALDEQQLPLLVTALANDTVGTLAARAYTSPGRSSTVVGAIFGTGTNGAYMERISRIAKLRSAQAYLAEDPDAVMALNTEWGGFDNKLEVLPTTRFDKELDEESVNPDDQHFEKRISGMYLGELLRRILVHLRQLDSRIFDMKVAEESLLHVPDSVDSSLLSLAVKDRSPDLDATRLAVSKVLGVKDVSETDARAIQILSEAIGRRAARLSSIAIAGVALQSGRLSATLATTSKPVDVSWGVGLNILTPIFYGVQSLWNIVSRWLHTQTTSVTMQFSTLLSILAGAGLTSAHMAMTDPAPLRSKTNPNTSPGSADYSYSSPLSAGGSDYPCKGYLSLLGTSEAAPVAEWNAGGKYSVSISSGASHGGGSCQISLSFDGGKTFKVIHSYVGGCPTEGGGDLGFTLPADTPSSDDAVLAWSWFNKVGNREMYMNCAVIKVSGGSGGGDFDSRPDIFRANTNGCRTVDSKDVMFPNPGPDVDGQEVVPAVVPAVVPGLGLQALVLGLVPGLGLALRALVLDLGLQVLALAPVVALALALVLAPALAPGLAPGLGLGLDLALALFSLSLSALALAGFMTPCLATVADIPGIFGPFYPLTPSPAGDITKFLKSRPSDFVHPGIWHTHEDLERIRNGVVEGREPWKTSFEAFSKDSYSQATYEMRGPKPVISRGSVSNYTTFTSDARAAWQNALMWYITRDEAHWNRSTTILDGWGSGLVDIIGTDRSLLIGLEGDLFVNAAEIMRWEGNWTEAGAKWQGGSGFSIQLYWLFSRQSVGIGQANYGMASIKALLSFAVYLDDVVLYNYAINEYLNNPCAGLYSMFEPETGQSSESGRDQSHTMTGIGWAALAARVAQSQGSDLYSQGNDLLLKGAEYTAKFNLNETVEYDPKWFRCEAVLVNGPWAAISQDKRGVTASNPMWDIVYYQYVAKRGREAPWTSKAKQTVGMEGRLTGSDHPSWGGLIWAY
;
A
#
# COMPACT_ATOMS: atom_id res chain seq x y z
N MET A 1 -46.91 -2.07 -27.65
CA MET A 1 -45.49 -1.86 -27.99
C MET A 1 -44.75 -3.12 -27.56
N SER A 2 -44.15 -3.86 -28.51
CA SER A 2 -43.25 -4.95 -28.14
C SER A 2 -41.98 -4.36 -27.51
N PRO A 3 -41.31 -5.06 -26.59
CA PRO A 3 -39.97 -4.66 -26.15
C PRO A 3 -39.06 -4.54 -27.38
N THR A 4 -38.23 -3.50 -27.43
CA THR A 4 -37.24 -3.33 -28.49
C THR A 4 -36.13 -4.38 -28.28
N LYS A 5 -35.63 -4.99 -29.36
CA LYS A 5 -34.61 -6.07 -29.34
C LYS A 5 -33.29 -5.71 -28.59
N GLU A 6 -33.11 -4.45 -28.23
CA GLU A 6 -31.91 -3.89 -27.59
C GLU A 6 -31.97 -4.05 -26.06
N ASP A 7 -33.15 -3.86 -25.44
CA ASP A 7 -33.37 -4.09 -24.00
C ASP A 7 -33.24 -5.59 -23.62
N ASP A 8 -33.68 -6.48 -24.51
CA ASP A 8 -33.56 -7.93 -24.32
C ASP A 8 -32.10 -8.40 -24.31
N ARG A 9 -31.20 -7.72 -25.03
CA ARG A 9 -29.78 -8.09 -25.16
C ARG A 9 -28.95 -7.68 -23.95
N VAL A 10 -29.16 -6.47 -23.42
CA VAL A 10 -28.52 -5.98 -22.19
C VAL A 10 -28.90 -6.85 -20.99
N SER A 11 -30.19 -7.20 -20.88
CA SER A 11 -30.70 -8.14 -19.87
C SER A 11 -30.06 -9.53 -19.99
N ASN A 12 -29.84 -10.01 -21.23
CA ASN A 12 -29.26 -11.34 -21.48
C ASN A 12 -27.79 -11.46 -21.05
N LEU A 13 -26.89 -10.52 -21.42
CA LEU A 13 -25.46 -10.63 -21.08
C LEU A 13 -25.23 -10.65 -19.56
N ILE A 14 -25.85 -9.72 -18.83
CA ILE A 14 -25.73 -9.66 -17.36
C ILE A 14 -26.34 -10.90 -16.71
N SER A 15 -27.45 -11.41 -17.24
CA SER A 15 -28.06 -12.66 -16.77
C SER A 15 -27.13 -13.86 -16.95
N GLN A 16 -26.50 -14.02 -18.12
CA GLN A 16 -25.52 -15.08 -18.36
C GLN A 16 -24.29 -14.94 -17.46
N ALA A 17 -23.75 -13.73 -17.31
CA ALA A 17 -22.61 -13.47 -16.43
C ALA A 17 -22.93 -13.84 -14.97
N ARG A 18 -24.11 -13.49 -14.46
CA ARG A 18 -24.57 -13.87 -13.12
C ARG A 18 -24.77 -15.38 -12.98
N LYS A 19 -25.31 -16.04 -14.01
CA LYS A 19 -25.49 -17.49 -14.01
C LYS A 19 -24.15 -18.21 -13.92
N ILE A 20 -23.16 -17.80 -14.71
CA ILE A 20 -21.81 -18.36 -14.65
C ILE A 20 -21.17 -18.02 -13.29
N ALA A 21 -21.30 -16.79 -12.79
CA ALA A 21 -20.77 -16.40 -11.49
C ALA A 21 -21.28 -17.28 -10.34
N GLN A 22 -22.52 -17.78 -10.40
CA GLN A 22 -23.06 -18.72 -9.41
C GLN A 22 -22.33 -20.07 -9.40
N GLU A 23 -21.76 -20.51 -10.52
CA GLU A 23 -20.95 -21.75 -10.58
C GLU A 23 -19.63 -21.61 -9.81
N PHE A 24 -19.19 -20.38 -9.52
CA PHE A 24 -17.98 -20.08 -8.74
C PHE A 24 -18.26 -19.90 -7.24
N GLU A 25 -19.52 -19.93 -6.80
CA GLU A 25 -19.84 -19.87 -5.38
C GLU A 25 -19.30 -21.09 -4.63
N PHE A 26 -18.74 -20.86 -3.45
CA PHE A 26 -18.13 -21.90 -2.64
C PHE A 26 -18.49 -21.69 -1.16
N PRO A 27 -19.66 -22.16 -0.70
CA PRO A 27 -20.24 -21.77 0.58
C PRO A 27 -19.41 -22.22 1.79
N ALA A 28 -19.74 -21.70 2.98
CA ALA A 28 -18.92 -21.91 4.17
C ALA A 28 -18.88 -23.38 4.62
N GLU A 29 -19.93 -24.15 4.33
CA GLU A 29 -19.97 -25.59 4.58
C GLU A 29 -18.96 -26.36 3.73
N ASP A 30 -18.83 -26.00 2.45
CA ASP A 30 -17.86 -26.62 1.56
C ASP A 30 -16.44 -26.24 1.91
N VAL A 31 -16.20 -24.99 2.35
CA VAL A 31 -14.89 -24.59 2.90
C VAL A 31 -14.51 -25.49 4.09
N ARG A 32 -15.44 -25.75 5.01
CA ARG A 32 -15.20 -26.65 6.16
C ARG A 32 -14.95 -28.10 5.72
N ARG A 33 -15.77 -28.62 4.79
CA ARG A 33 -15.62 -29.97 4.22
C ARG A 33 -14.26 -30.13 3.54
N ALA A 34 -13.87 -29.16 2.72
CA ALA A 34 -12.59 -29.16 2.05
C ALA A 34 -11.42 -28.97 3.02
N THR A 35 -11.57 -28.20 4.11
CA THR A 35 -10.55 -28.08 5.17
C THR A 35 -10.34 -29.41 5.89
N ALA A 36 -11.41 -30.16 6.17
CA ALA A 36 -11.28 -31.50 6.74
C ALA A 36 -10.58 -32.48 5.78
N HIS A 37 -10.88 -32.39 4.48
CA HIS A 37 -10.21 -33.19 3.46
C HIS A 37 -8.73 -32.78 3.27
N PHE A 38 -8.44 -31.48 3.37
CA PHE A 38 -7.08 -30.94 3.35
C PHE A 38 -6.24 -31.51 4.50
N LEU A 39 -6.78 -31.51 5.72
CA LEU A 39 -6.13 -32.15 6.87
C LEU A 39 -5.87 -33.65 6.63
N LYS A 40 -6.82 -34.37 6.04
CA LYS A 40 -6.64 -35.79 5.70
C LYS A 40 -5.46 -35.98 4.75
N GLN A 41 -5.40 -35.23 3.66
CA GLN A 41 -4.31 -35.33 2.68
C GLN A 41 -2.96 -34.85 3.24
N LEU A 42 -2.93 -33.88 4.16
CA LEU A 42 -1.70 -33.50 4.87
C LEU A 42 -1.15 -34.71 5.64
N ASN A 43 -2.01 -35.39 6.41
CA ASN A 43 -1.61 -36.57 7.18
C ASN A 43 -1.18 -37.74 6.26
N GLU A 44 -1.89 -37.97 5.16
CA GLU A 44 -1.47 -38.97 4.15
C GLU A 44 -0.05 -38.67 3.63
N GLY A 45 0.27 -37.40 3.39
CA GLY A 45 1.60 -36.98 2.96
C GLY A 45 2.71 -37.16 4.00
N LEU A 46 2.38 -37.27 5.30
CA LEU A 46 3.35 -37.59 6.35
C LEU A 46 3.69 -39.09 6.40
N GLU A 47 2.78 -39.94 5.91
CA GLU A 47 2.89 -41.40 6.00
C GLU A 47 3.79 -41.99 4.90
N LYS A 48 3.71 -41.45 3.67
CA LYS A 48 4.38 -42.01 2.50
C LYS A 48 4.74 -40.93 1.46
N ASP A 49 5.66 -41.27 0.57
CA ASP A 49 6.01 -40.44 -0.59
C ASP A 49 5.05 -40.69 -1.77
N GLY A 50 5.06 -39.78 -2.75
CA GLY A 50 4.23 -39.88 -3.97
C GLY A 50 2.75 -39.52 -3.79
N THR A 51 2.41 -38.81 -2.71
CA THR A 51 1.08 -38.23 -2.48
C THR A 51 0.94 -36.87 -3.15
N SER A 52 -0.30 -36.48 -3.46
CA SER A 52 -0.60 -35.20 -4.14
C SER A 52 -0.17 -33.98 -3.33
N MET A 53 -0.27 -34.04 -1.99
CA MET A 53 0.44 -33.10 -1.10
C MET A 53 1.69 -33.78 -0.56
N CYS A 54 2.84 -33.32 -1.02
CA CYS A 54 4.09 -34.06 -0.84
C CYS A 54 4.67 -33.97 0.56
N GLN A 55 4.36 -32.94 1.38
CA GLN A 55 4.89 -32.80 2.75
C GLN A 55 6.41 -33.06 2.85
N ILE A 56 7.19 -32.34 2.04
CA ILE A 56 8.62 -32.56 1.85
C ILE A 56 9.38 -32.12 3.12
N PRO A 57 10.14 -33.02 3.78
CA PRO A 57 10.97 -32.67 4.92
C PRO A 57 12.11 -31.72 4.53
N SER A 58 12.15 -30.53 5.11
CA SER A 58 13.18 -29.53 4.78
C SER A 58 14.51 -29.70 5.53
N TYR A 59 14.55 -30.59 6.52
CA TYR A 59 15.66 -30.76 7.47
C TYR A 59 15.97 -29.53 8.33
N VAL A 60 15.12 -28.49 8.30
CA VAL A 60 15.17 -27.36 9.23
C VAL A 60 14.44 -27.75 10.52
N THR A 61 15.18 -28.06 11.58
CA THR A 61 14.60 -28.55 12.85
C THR A 61 14.32 -27.46 13.87
N LYS A 62 14.87 -26.26 13.66
CA LYS A 62 14.67 -25.09 14.53
C LYS A 62 14.39 -23.87 13.67
N LEU A 63 13.44 -23.05 14.08
CA LEU A 63 13.23 -21.73 13.49
C LEU A 63 14.11 -20.71 14.23
N PRO A 64 14.53 -19.65 13.53
CA PRO A 64 15.32 -18.60 14.16
C PRO A 64 14.53 -17.89 15.26
N ASN A 65 15.26 -17.42 16.29
CA ASN A 65 14.69 -16.77 17.47
C ASN A 65 15.05 -15.28 17.60
N GLY A 66 15.67 -14.70 16.58
CA GLY A 66 16.02 -13.29 16.50
C GLY A 66 17.36 -12.94 17.16
N SER A 67 18.00 -13.87 17.86
CA SER A 67 19.32 -13.68 18.49
C SER A 67 20.49 -13.96 17.56
N GLU A 68 20.22 -14.49 16.36
CA GLU A 68 21.24 -14.82 15.37
C GLU A 68 21.95 -13.56 14.87
N LYS A 69 23.28 -13.65 14.75
CA LYS A 69 24.17 -12.54 14.35
C LYS A 69 25.08 -12.92 13.20
N GLY A 70 25.45 -11.94 12.40
CA GLY A 70 26.49 -12.03 11.39
C GLY A 70 25.96 -12.04 9.96
N VAL A 71 26.91 -12.03 9.03
CA VAL A 71 26.65 -11.89 7.60
C VAL A 71 26.40 -13.24 6.95
N CYS A 72 25.33 -13.32 6.18
CA CYS A 72 24.93 -14.47 5.39
C CYS A 72 24.69 -14.12 3.94
N LEU A 73 25.11 -15.02 3.06
CA LEU A 73 24.87 -14.88 1.63
C LEU A 73 23.74 -15.81 1.22
N ALA A 74 22.94 -15.39 0.24
CA ALA A 74 21.95 -16.26 -0.37
C ALA A 74 21.79 -16.02 -1.86
N ILE A 75 21.35 -17.07 -2.54
CA ILE A 75 20.88 -17.05 -3.92
C ILE A 75 19.43 -17.49 -3.92
N ASP A 76 18.56 -16.70 -4.54
CA ASP A 76 17.15 -17.00 -4.77
C ASP A 76 16.91 -17.16 -6.28
N LEU A 77 16.76 -18.42 -6.69
CA LEU A 77 16.46 -18.78 -8.08
C LEU A 77 14.94 -18.94 -8.25
N GLY A 78 14.31 -17.87 -8.72
CA GLY A 78 12.88 -17.84 -9.06
C GLY A 78 12.58 -18.23 -10.51
N GLY A 79 11.30 -18.15 -10.89
CA GLY A 79 10.81 -18.53 -12.22
C GLY A 79 11.15 -17.56 -13.37
N THR A 80 11.65 -16.36 -13.07
CA THR A 80 11.91 -15.32 -14.09
C THR A 80 13.14 -14.48 -13.76
N ASN A 81 13.49 -14.39 -12.48
CA ASN A 81 14.58 -13.56 -11.99
C ASN A 81 15.45 -14.38 -11.04
N LEU A 82 16.74 -14.09 -11.08
CA LEU A 82 17.73 -14.51 -10.10
C LEU A 82 17.94 -13.35 -9.12
N ARG A 83 18.00 -13.64 -7.82
CA ARG A 83 18.46 -12.69 -6.81
C ARG A 83 19.66 -13.23 -6.07
N VAL A 84 20.57 -12.33 -5.74
CA VAL A 84 21.77 -12.60 -4.95
C VAL A 84 21.78 -11.60 -3.80
N CYS A 85 21.93 -12.08 -2.57
CA CYS A 85 21.70 -11.29 -1.37
C CYS A 85 22.82 -11.48 -0.35
N SER A 86 23.11 -10.41 0.39
CA SER A 86 23.92 -10.39 1.61
C SER A 86 23.06 -9.80 2.72
N VAL A 87 22.83 -10.59 3.76
CA VAL A 87 22.06 -10.19 4.93
C VAL A 87 22.96 -10.15 6.14
N ASP A 88 23.01 -9.00 6.79
CA ASP A 88 23.68 -8.82 8.07
C ASP A 88 22.63 -8.88 9.18
N LEU A 89 22.70 -9.94 10.01
CA LEU A 89 21.80 -10.13 11.15
C LEU A 89 22.40 -9.47 12.39
N HIS A 90 21.64 -8.61 13.06
CA HIS A 90 22.15 -7.84 14.20
C HIS A 90 21.95 -8.55 15.55
N GLY A 91 21.12 -9.59 15.59
CA GLY A 91 20.82 -10.40 16.78
C GLY A 91 19.88 -9.74 17.78
N ASP A 92 19.09 -8.79 17.29
CA ASP A 92 18.02 -8.10 18.00
C ASP A 92 16.69 -8.17 17.22
N SER A 93 16.55 -9.18 16.35
CA SER A 93 15.44 -9.33 15.38
C SER A 93 15.44 -8.34 14.21
N THR A 94 16.48 -7.52 14.05
CA THR A 94 16.67 -6.63 12.90
C THR A 94 17.79 -7.11 11.98
N TYR A 95 17.76 -6.69 10.73
CA TYR A 95 18.77 -7.05 9.73
C TYR A 95 18.97 -5.94 8.70
N SER A 96 20.15 -5.95 8.06
CA SER A 96 20.45 -5.13 6.89
C SER A 96 20.56 -6.01 5.65
N LEU A 97 19.97 -5.58 4.52
CA LEU A 97 19.95 -6.36 3.27
C LEU A 97 20.64 -5.58 2.15
N THR A 98 21.63 -6.21 1.53
CA THR A 98 22.19 -5.82 0.24
C THR A 98 21.82 -6.87 -0.79
N GLN A 99 21.28 -6.49 -1.94
CA GLN A 99 20.86 -7.46 -2.95
C GLN A 99 21.10 -6.98 -4.37
N SER A 100 21.22 -7.92 -5.30
CA SER A 100 21.19 -7.70 -6.74
C SER A 100 20.17 -8.64 -7.37
N LYS A 101 19.41 -8.14 -8.34
CA LYS A 101 18.39 -8.89 -9.06
C LYS A 101 18.69 -8.81 -10.55
N VAL A 102 18.63 -9.95 -11.24
CA VAL A 102 18.89 -10.04 -12.67
C VAL A 102 17.85 -10.93 -13.33
N THR A 103 17.36 -10.51 -14.50
CA THR A 103 16.41 -11.32 -15.28
C THR A 103 17.14 -12.52 -15.90
N ILE A 104 16.56 -13.72 -15.78
CA ILE A 104 17.15 -14.93 -16.37
C ILE A 104 16.88 -14.90 -17.88
N PRO A 105 17.90 -14.89 -18.75
CA PRO A 105 17.66 -14.93 -20.20
C PRO A 105 16.88 -16.19 -20.59
N ARG A 106 15.80 -16.04 -21.37
CA ARG A 106 14.93 -17.17 -21.75
C ARG A 106 15.68 -18.37 -22.34
N ARG A 107 16.74 -18.12 -23.12
CA ARG A 107 17.60 -19.18 -23.67
C ARG A 107 18.25 -20.07 -22.61
N LEU A 108 18.46 -19.56 -21.39
CA LEU A 108 19.03 -20.32 -20.28
C LEU A 108 17.98 -21.16 -19.55
N MET A 109 16.70 -20.81 -19.66
CA MET A 109 15.59 -21.57 -19.06
C MET A 109 15.35 -22.88 -19.82
N SER A 110 15.68 -22.92 -21.10
CA SER A 110 15.60 -24.11 -21.97
C SER A 110 16.96 -24.50 -22.55
N ALA A 111 18.03 -24.27 -21.79
CA ALA A 111 19.38 -24.61 -22.22
C ALA A 111 19.56 -26.13 -22.33
N PRO A 112 20.42 -26.63 -23.24
CA PRO A 112 20.68 -28.06 -23.36
C PRO A 112 21.29 -28.68 -22.10
N THR A 113 22.01 -27.89 -21.29
CA THR A 113 22.68 -28.34 -20.07
C THR A 113 22.49 -27.35 -18.92
N TYR A 114 22.46 -27.88 -17.68
CA TYR A 114 22.37 -27.07 -16.48
C TYR A 114 23.57 -26.13 -16.31
N LYS A 115 24.73 -26.49 -16.88
CA LYS A 115 25.96 -25.71 -16.73
C LYS A 115 25.81 -24.27 -17.17
N ASP A 116 25.05 -24.00 -18.23
CA ASP A 116 24.85 -22.64 -18.73
C ASP A 116 24.08 -21.76 -17.73
N LEU A 117 23.02 -22.31 -17.12
CA LEU A 117 22.25 -21.62 -16.09
C LEU A 117 23.07 -21.41 -14.81
N PHE A 118 23.70 -22.47 -14.29
CA PHE A 118 24.44 -22.38 -13.03
C PHE A 118 25.73 -21.56 -13.16
N ARG A 119 26.39 -21.55 -14.32
CA ARG A 119 27.49 -20.62 -14.61
C ARG A 119 27.03 -19.18 -14.61
N PHE A 120 25.88 -18.89 -15.20
CA PHE A 120 25.27 -17.55 -15.13
C PHE A 120 25.03 -17.15 -13.67
N ILE A 121 24.46 -18.04 -12.84
CA ILE A 121 24.25 -17.80 -11.41
C ILE A 121 25.57 -17.50 -10.68
N ALA A 122 26.60 -18.31 -10.90
CA ALA A 122 27.90 -18.14 -10.26
C ALA A 122 28.61 -16.84 -10.70
N LEU A 123 28.46 -16.42 -11.96
CA LEU A 123 28.99 -15.14 -12.44
C LEU A 123 28.28 -13.95 -11.76
N GLN A 124 26.96 -14.01 -11.59
CA GLN A 124 26.23 -12.99 -10.84
C GLN A 124 26.66 -12.95 -9.37
N MET A 125 26.90 -14.11 -8.75
CA MET A 125 27.43 -14.19 -7.38
C MET A 125 28.84 -13.60 -7.28
N ARG A 126 29.73 -13.88 -8.25
CA ARG A 126 31.07 -13.30 -8.32
C ARG A 126 31.01 -11.78 -8.35
N GLN A 127 30.28 -11.21 -9.31
CA GLN A 127 30.14 -9.76 -9.47
C GLN A 127 29.60 -9.11 -8.19
N PHE A 128 28.63 -9.76 -7.56
CA PHE A 128 28.08 -9.31 -6.28
C PHE A 128 29.13 -9.32 -5.15
N MET A 129 29.94 -10.39 -5.04
CA MET A 129 31.01 -10.47 -4.05
C MET A 129 32.14 -9.48 -4.32
N GLU A 130 32.57 -9.30 -5.56
CA GLU A 130 33.60 -8.31 -5.92
C GLU A 130 33.15 -6.89 -5.57
N LYS A 131 31.85 -6.58 -5.70
CA LYS A 131 31.31 -5.27 -5.37
C LYS A 131 31.10 -5.03 -3.87
N HIS A 132 30.62 -6.03 -3.13
CA HIS A 132 30.13 -5.85 -1.76
C HIS A 132 30.96 -6.58 -0.69
N HIS A 133 31.83 -7.51 -1.09
CA HIS A 133 32.68 -8.37 -0.25
C HIS A 133 34.10 -8.49 -0.84
N ALA A 134 34.62 -7.40 -1.42
CA ALA A 134 35.88 -7.37 -2.18
C ALA A 134 37.07 -7.93 -1.38
N ALA A 135 37.16 -7.56 -0.09
CA ALA A 135 38.21 -8.04 0.81
C ALA A 135 38.22 -9.57 0.94
N ASP A 136 37.05 -10.21 0.97
CA ASP A 136 36.96 -11.68 1.07
C ASP A 136 37.43 -12.36 -0.22
N VAL A 137 37.10 -11.76 -1.38
CA VAL A 137 37.56 -12.24 -2.69
C VAL A 137 39.08 -12.07 -2.83
N GLU A 138 39.63 -10.94 -2.40
CA GLU A 138 41.07 -10.66 -2.43
C GLU A 138 41.86 -11.63 -1.53
N ILE A 139 41.43 -11.81 -0.28
CA ILE A 139 42.04 -12.76 0.66
C ILE A 139 42.04 -14.17 0.06
N TRP A 140 40.89 -14.60 -0.46
CA TRP A 140 40.76 -15.92 -1.06
C TRP A 140 41.64 -16.11 -2.29
N THR A 141 41.72 -15.08 -3.14
CA THR A 141 42.58 -15.08 -4.34
C THR A 141 44.06 -15.14 -3.97
N SER A 142 44.49 -14.46 -2.90
CA SER A 142 45.86 -14.54 -2.37
C SER A 142 46.20 -15.96 -1.91
N LEU A 143 45.32 -16.56 -1.10
CA LEU A 143 45.48 -17.92 -0.61
C LEU A 143 45.56 -18.96 -1.73
N LEU A 144 44.75 -18.78 -2.79
CA LEU A 144 44.81 -19.64 -3.99
C LEU A 144 46.15 -19.52 -4.73
N ARG A 145 46.73 -18.31 -4.82
CA ARG A 145 48.03 -18.06 -5.48
C ARG A 145 49.21 -18.61 -4.70
N GLU A 146 49.16 -18.52 -3.38
CA GLU A 146 50.23 -18.97 -2.48
C GLU A 146 50.28 -20.50 -2.34
N GLY A 147 49.26 -21.23 -2.80
CA GLY A 147 49.17 -22.69 -2.71
C GLY A 147 49.03 -23.20 -1.26
N THR A 148 48.69 -22.31 -0.32
CA THR A 148 48.56 -22.56 1.11
C THR A 148 47.20 -23.16 1.51
N ILE A 149 46.27 -23.32 0.57
CA ILE A 149 44.95 -23.92 0.83
C ILE A 149 45.07 -25.44 0.89
N THR A 150 45.22 -25.95 2.10
CA THR A 150 45.02 -27.37 2.43
C THR A 150 43.54 -27.66 2.73
N ASP A 151 43.14 -28.93 2.70
CA ASP A 151 41.75 -29.34 2.97
C ASP A 151 41.28 -28.97 4.39
N ASP A 152 42.19 -28.74 5.34
CA ASP A 152 41.90 -28.29 6.70
C ASP A 152 41.76 -26.75 6.85
N ILE A 153 42.39 -25.97 5.97
CA ILE A 153 42.34 -24.50 5.98
C ILE A 153 41.13 -23.99 5.19
N ARG A 154 40.80 -24.65 4.06
CA ARG A 154 39.70 -24.28 3.16
C ARG A 154 38.38 -23.98 3.90
N PRO A 155 37.86 -24.82 4.81
CA PRO A 155 36.57 -24.57 5.47
C PRO A 155 36.56 -23.32 6.36
N ARG A 156 37.71 -22.85 6.84
CA ARG A 156 37.81 -21.68 7.74
C ARG A 156 37.61 -20.35 7.02
N HIS A 157 37.78 -20.34 5.70
CA HIS A 157 37.71 -19.13 4.87
C HIS A 157 36.48 -19.10 3.95
N LEU A 158 35.69 -20.18 3.88
CA LEU A 158 34.45 -20.20 3.09
C LEU A 158 33.31 -19.52 3.86
N LYS A 159 32.58 -18.62 3.19
CA LYS A 159 31.33 -18.05 3.70
C LYS A 159 30.16 -18.98 3.43
N SER A 160 29.21 -19.01 4.37
CA SER A 160 27.97 -19.80 4.25
C SER A 160 27.01 -19.18 3.24
N LEU A 161 26.50 -20.01 2.34
CA LEU A 161 25.59 -19.64 1.27
C LEU A 161 24.29 -20.45 1.35
N GLY A 162 23.17 -19.76 1.46
CA GLY A 162 21.84 -20.33 1.38
C GLY A 162 21.38 -20.34 -0.07
N PHE A 163 20.86 -21.48 -0.53
CA PHE A 163 20.32 -21.61 -1.86
C PHE A 163 18.82 -21.82 -1.79
N THR A 164 18.06 -20.76 -2.06
CA THR A 164 16.62 -20.82 -2.23
C THR A 164 16.32 -21.28 -3.66
N PHE A 165 15.82 -22.50 -3.79
CA PHE A 165 15.56 -23.16 -5.06
C PHE A 165 14.07 -23.46 -5.15
N SER A 166 13.31 -22.56 -5.79
CA SER A 166 11.85 -22.57 -5.79
C SER A 166 11.25 -23.52 -6.83
N PHE A 167 11.78 -24.74 -6.92
CA PHE A 167 11.26 -25.83 -7.74
C PHE A 167 10.96 -27.05 -6.85
N THR A 168 10.28 -28.04 -7.40
CA THR A 168 9.98 -29.27 -6.65
C THR A 168 11.21 -30.19 -6.66
N PHE A 169 11.76 -30.47 -5.48
CA PHE A 169 12.90 -31.35 -5.31
C PHE A 169 12.70 -32.27 -4.11
N HIS A 170 13.24 -33.48 -4.19
CA HIS A 170 13.28 -34.39 -3.07
C HIS A 170 14.51 -34.06 -2.22
N GLN A 171 14.29 -33.51 -1.02
CA GLN A 171 15.39 -33.14 -0.13
C GLN A 171 15.88 -34.36 0.64
N HIS A 172 17.20 -34.54 0.72
CA HIS A 172 17.83 -35.67 1.43
C HIS A 172 18.60 -35.22 2.68
N ALA A 173 19.03 -33.96 2.72
CA ALA A 173 19.67 -33.31 3.85
C ALA A 173 19.49 -31.79 3.73
N LEU A 174 19.91 -31.04 4.75
CA LEU A 174 19.82 -29.57 4.73
C LEU A 174 20.47 -28.95 3.48
N ASN A 175 21.58 -29.50 2.99
CA ASN A 175 22.34 -29.01 1.83
C ASN A 175 22.39 -29.98 0.64
N ARG A 176 21.41 -30.89 0.53
CA ARG A 176 21.38 -31.91 -0.52
C ARG A 176 19.95 -32.21 -0.94
N GLY A 177 19.69 -32.20 -2.24
CA GLY A 177 18.41 -32.64 -2.79
C GLY A 177 18.56 -33.30 -4.15
N GLU A 178 17.44 -33.61 -4.77
CA GLU A 178 17.34 -34.12 -6.13
C GLU A 178 16.18 -33.38 -6.83
N LEU A 179 16.46 -32.67 -7.92
CA LEU A 179 15.43 -32.00 -8.72
C LEU A 179 14.51 -33.05 -9.35
N LEU A 180 13.20 -32.99 -9.10
CA LEU A 180 12.25 -33.97 -9.63
C LEU A 180 11.81 -33.64 -11.05
N TYR A 181 11.43 -32.40 -11.30
CA TYR A 181 11.05 -31.89 -12.61
C TYR A 181 11.06 -30.36 -12.60
N TRP A 182 11.18 -29.76 -13.78
CA TRP A 182 11.11 -28.31 -13.92
C TRP A 182 9.66 -27.80 -13.92
N THR A 183 9.48 -26.58 -13.42
CA THR A 183 8.24 -25.82 -13.49
C THR A 183 8.55 -24.41 -13.97
N LYS A 184 7.55 -23.51 -14.02
CA LYS A 184 7.77 -22.07 -14.30
C LYS A 184 8.50 -21.82 -15.64
N SER A 185 8.19 -22.59 -16.67
CA SER A 185 8.77 -22.50 -18.03
C SER A 185 10.26 -22.87 -18.16
N PHE A 186 10.85 -23.51 -17.15
CA PHE A 186 12.17 -24.13 -17.30
C PHE A 186 12.03 -25.50 -17.96
N ASP A 187 12.99 -25.85 -18.81
CA ASP A 187 13.10 -27.13 -19.48
C ASP A 187 14.58 -27.43 -19.77
N ILE A 188 15.30 -27.88 -18.74
CA ILE A 188 16.71 -28.28 -18.82
C ILE A 188 16.80 -29.78 -18.49
N PRO A 189 16.68 -30.68 -19.47
CA PRO A 189 16.54 -32.12 -19.22
C PRO A 189 17.71 -32.72 -18.43
N ASP A 190 18.94 -32.27 -18.70
CA ASP A 190 20.15 -32.75 -18.01
C ASP A 190 20.22 -32.35 -16.53
N ALA A 191 19.39 -31.41 -16.05
CA ALA A 191 19.35 -31.03 -14.64
C ALA A 191 18.46 -31.96 -13.78
N VAL A 192 17.50 -32.64 -14.40
CA VAL A 192 16.52 -33.48 -13.71
C VAL A 192 17.21 -34.71 -13.11
N GLY A 193 16.90 -35.06 -11.87
CA GLY A 193 17.56 -36.14 -11.12
C GLY A 193 18.94 -35.78 -10.56
N ARG A 194 19.38 -34.51 -10.68
CA ARG A 194 20.64 -34.03 -10.11
C ARG A 194 20.41 -33.17 -8.87
N ASP A 195 21.46 -33.06 -8.06
CA ASP A 195 21.46 -32.24 -6.85
C ASP A 195 21.71 -30.76 -7.17
N PRO A 196 20.74 -29.86 -6.92
CA PRO A 196 20.90 -28.43 -7.16
C PRO A 196 22.09 -27.82 -6.42
N CYS A 197 22.39 -28.29 -5.22
CA CYS A 197 23.54 -27.80 -4.45
C CYS A 197 24.86 -28.22 -5.09
N ALA A 198 24.94 -29.44 -5.63
CA ALA A 198 26.12 -29.91 -6.34
C ALA A 198 26.33 -29.14 -7.65
N MET A 199 25.25 -28.92 -8.43
CA MET A 199 25.30 -28.14 -9.67
C MET A 199 25.74 -26.69 -9.42
N LEU A 200 25.23 -26.05 -8.36
CA LEU A 200 25.66 -24.71 -7.97
C LEU A 200 27.10 -24.71 -7.46
N LYS A 201 27.48 -25.68 -6.63
CA LYS A 201 28.85 -25.81 -6.13
C LYS A 201 29.86 -25.94 -7.27
N GLU A 202 29.59 -26.77 -8.27
CA GLU A 202 30.44 -26.91 -9.47
C GLU A 202 30.67 -25.55 -10.13
N ALA A 203 29.61 -24.78 -10.36
CA ALA A 203 29.72 -23.46 -10.98
C ALA A 203 30.44 -22.42 -10.10
N LEU A 204 30.24 -22.44 -8.77
CA LEU A 204 30.94 -21.55 -7.83
C LEU A 204 32.44 -21.88 -7.75
N ASP A 205 32.80 -23.17 -7.75
CA ASP A 205 34.19 -23.64 -7.73
C ASP A 205 34.90 -23.31 -9.05
N GLU A 206 34.22 -23.42 -10.21
CA GLU A 206 34.74 -22.93 -11.50
C GLU A 206 34.99 -21.41 -11.50
N GLN A 207 34.20 -20.66 -10.72
CA GLN A 207 34.42 -19.24 -10.46
C GLN A 207 35.34 -18.99 -9.27
N GLN A 208 35.99 -20.00 -8.70
CA GLN A 208 36.94 -19.87 -7.58
C GLN A 208 36.40 -19.03 -6.42
N LEU A 209 35.09 -19.07 -6.13
CA LEU A 209 34.47 -18.24 -5.09
C LEU A 209 34.63 -18.87 -3.70
N PRO A 210 34.87 -18.08 -2.63
CA PRO A 210 35.00 -18.58 -1.26
C PRO A 210 33.63 -18.89 -0.62
N LEU A 211 32.82 -19.73 -1.25
CA LEU A 211 31.45 -20.01 -0.83
C LEU A 211 31.21 -21.50 -0.57
N LEU A 212 30.48 -21.78 0.50
CA LEU A 212 29.99 -23.10 0.85
C LEU A 212 28.46 -23.08 0.83
N VAL A 213 27.84 -23.89 -0.04
CA VAL A 213 26.39 -24.08 -0.02
C VAL A 213 26.00 -24.87 1.24
N THR A 214 25.45 -24.17 2.22
CA THR A 214 25.16 -24.70 3.56
C THR A 214 23.70 -25.14 3.73
N ALA A 215 22.79 -24.57 2.95
CA ALA A 215 21.38 -24.91 3.00
C ALA A 215 20.73 -24.81 1.62
N LEU A 216 19.92 -25.82 1.29
CA LEU A 216 18.94 -25.82 0.23
C LEU A 216 17.58 -25.58 0.88
N ALA A 217 16.86 -24.56 0.43
CA ALA A 217 15.55 -24.24 0.96
C ALA A 217 14.54 -23.99 -0.16
N ASN A 218 13.30 -24.40 0.07
CA ASN A 218 12.17 -23.90 -0.69
C ASN A 218 11.82 -22.47 -0.20
N ASP A 219 11.25 -21.64 -1.08
CA ASP A 219 10.86 -20.26 -0.79
C ASP A 219 9.85 -20.13 0.36
N THR A 220 8.92 -21.09 0.50
CA THR A 220 7.96 -21.10 1.62
C THR A 220 8.62 -21.36 2.97
N VAL A 221 9.63 -22.24 3.02
CA VAL A 221 10.42 -22.52 4.23
C VAL A 221 11.26 -21.29 4.58
N GLY A 222 11.84 -20.63 3.57
CA GLY A 222 12.52 -19.34 3.73
C GLY A 222 11.60 -18.26 4.30
N THR A 223 10.38 -18.16 3.77
CA THR A 223 9.33 -17.23 4.24
C THR A 223 8.98 -17.50 5.71
N LEU A 224 8.82 -18.78 6.09
CA LEU A 224 8.56 -19.18 7.47
C LEU A 224 9.71 -18.77 8.41
N ALA A 225 10.96 -19.04 8.03
CA ALA A 225 12.13 -18.70 8.83
C ALA A 225 12.34 -17.18 8.96
N ALA A 226 12.17 -16.43 7.86
CA ALA A 226 12.31 -14.98 7.87
C ALA A 226 11.31 -14.29 8.80
N ARG A 227 10.06 -14.77 8.81
CA ARG A 227 9.05 -14.25 9.73
C ARG A 227 9.34 -14.62 11.18
N ALA A 228 9.84 -15.83 11.43
CA ALA A 228 10.23 -16.25 12.78
C ALA A 228 11.35 -15.38 13.37
N TYR A 229 12.36 -15.00 12.58
CA TYR A 229 13.47 -14.15 13.01
C TYR A 229 13.03 -12.75 13.42
N THR A 230 12.09 -12.15 12.69
CA THR A 230 11.67 -10.74 12.89
C THR A 230 10.54 -10.57 13.92
N SER A 231 10.03 -11.66 14.51
CA SER A 231 8.94 -11.61 15.48
C SER A 231 9.09 -12.57 16.66
N PRO A 232 10.28 -12.67 17.30
CA PRO A 232 10.44 -13.55 18.44
C PRO A 232 9.64 -13.03 19.65
N GLY A 233 9.00 -13.94 20.38
CA GLY A 233 8.32 -13.66 21.64
C GLY A 233 7.01 -12.85 21.58
N ARG A 234 6.68 -12.20 20.45
CA ARG A 234 5.42 -11.45 20.25
C ARG A 234 4.29 -12.31 19.69
N SER A 235 4.58 -13.17 18.72
CA SER A 235 3.65 -14.17 18.19
C SER A 235 4.43 -15.36 17.63
N SER A 236 3.92 -16.58 17.80
CA SER A 236 4.55 -17.74 17.20
C SER A 236 4.20 -17.80 15.71
N THR A 237 5.20 -17.83 14.83
CA THR A 237 4.97 -18.02 13.39
C THR A 237 4.49 -19.45 13.16
N VAL A 238 3.29 -19.59 12.59
CA VAL A 238 2.63 -20.89 12.36
C VAL A 238 2.80 -21.35 10.91
N VAL A 239 2.71 -20.42 9.95
CA VAL A 239 2.72 -20.72 8.52
C VAL A 239 3.57 -19.69 7.76
N GLY A 240 4.36 -20.16 6.80
CA GLY A 240 4.87 -19.36 5.69
C GLY A 240 4.08 -19.74 4.44
N ALA A 241 3.47 -18.79 3.75
CA ALA A 241 2.60 -19.07 2.61
C ALA A 241 2.90 -18.13 1.44
N ILE A 242 2.81 -18.67 0.22
CA ILE A 242 2.96 -17.94 -1.03
C ILE A 242 1.62 -18.03 -1.80
N PHE A 243 1.08 -16.86 -2.15
CA PHE A 243 -0.07 -16.69 -3.04
C PHE A 243 0.32 -15.70 -4.14
N GLY A 244 0.90 -16.21 -5.24
CA GLY A 244 1.44 -15.40 -6.33
C GLY A 244 1.19 -16.06 -7.69
N THR A 245 2.20 -16.10 -8.56
CA THR A 245 2.13 -16.85 -9.83
C THR A 245 1.80 -18.32 -9.59
N GLY A 246 2.37 -18.92 -8.54
CA GLY A 246 1.97 -20.21 -8.00
C GLY A 246 1.53 -20.09 -6.53
N THR A 247 1.29 -21.22 -5.89
CA THR A 247 0.92 -21.26 -4.46
C THR A 247 1.55 -22.43 -3.73
N ASN A 248 2.08 -22.14 -2.54
CA ASN A 248 2.66 -23.17 -1.68
C ASN A 248 2.70 -22.69 -0.21
N GLY A 249 2.94 -23.60 0.74
CA GLY A 249 3.09 -23.26 2.15
C GLY A 249 4.10 -24.13 2.90
N ALA A 250 4.55 -23.64 4.04
CA ALA A 250 5.42 -24.36 4.96
C ALA A 250 5.01 -24.14 6.42
N TYR A 251 5.24 -25.15 7.26
CA TYR A 251 4.97 -25.10 8.70
C TYR A 251 5.86 -26.07 9.47
N MET A 252 5.88 -25.96 10.80
CA MET A 252 6.61 -26.88 11.68
C MET A 252 5.73 -28.06 12.10
N GLU A 253 6.17 -29.29 11.82
CA GLU A 253 5.53 -30.53 12.23
C GLU A 253 6.39 -31.31 13.23
N ARG A 254 5.77 -32.12 14.08
CA ARG A 254 6.49 -33.02 15.00
C ARG A 254 7.11 -34.18 14.24
N ILE A 255 8.40 -34.43 14.44
CA ILE A 255 9.12 -35.52 13.77
C ILE A 255 8.49 -36.88 14.07
N SER A 256 7.92 -37.07 15.27
CA SER A 256 7.20 -38.29 15.66
C SER A 256 5.96 -38.60 14.81
N ARG A 257 5.44 -37.63 14.04
CA ARG A 257 4.31 -37.82 13.11
C ARG A 257 4.75 -38.05 11.67
N ILE A 258 6.02 -37.85 11.34
CA ILE A 258 6.54 -37.98 9.97
C ILE A 258 7.02 -39.43 9.75
N ALA A 259 6.09 -40.35 9.50
CA ALA A 259 6.41 -41.78 9.41
C ALA A 259 7.34 -42.11 8.23
N LYS A 260 7.32 -41.32 7.15
CA LYS A 260 8.20 -41.50 5.99
C LYS A 260 9.65 -41.04 6.20
N LEU A 261 9.94 -40.28 7.26
CA LEU A 261 11.28 -39.75 7.50
C LEU A 261 12.22 -40.87 7.97
N ARG A 262 13.06 -41.38 7.07
CA ARG A 262 14.00 -42.47 7.37
C ARG A 262 14.96 -42.16 8.52
N SER A 263 15.32 -40.90 8.71
CA SER A 263 16.21 -40.43 9.77
C SER A 263 15.51 -40.05 11.07
N ALA A 264 14.20 -40.29 11.21
CA ALA A 264 13.41 -39.85 12.38
C ALA A 264 13.98 -40.35 13.71
N GLN A 265 14.45 -41.61 13.75
CA GLN A 265 14.98 -42.23 14.97
C GLN A 265 16.19 -41.47 15.53
N ALA A 266 17.04 -40.90 14.67
CA ALA A 266 18.22 -40.15 15.10
C ALA A 266 17.82 -38.85 15.82
N TYR A 267 16.83 -38.13 15.29
CA TYR A 267 16.33 -36.89 15.91
C TYR A 267 15.55 -37.17 17.20
N LEU A 268 14.70 -38.20 17.20
CA LEU A 268 13.86 -38.56 18.36
C LEU A 268 14.66 -39.15 19.53
N ALA A 269 15.84 -39.72 19.27
CA ALA A 269 16.75 -40.16 20.32
C ALA A 269 17.41 -38.99 21.05
N GLU A 270 17.61 -37.85 20.39
CA GLU A 270 18.16 -36.63 20.98
C GLU A 270 17.08 -35.78 21.65
N ASP A 271 15.92 -35.61 21.00
CA ASP A 271 14.79 -34.84 21.50
C ASP A 271 13.45 -35.51 21.10
N PRO A 272 12.69 -36.10 22.05
CA PRO A 272 11.39 -36.70 21.78
C PRO A 272 10.33 -35.73 21.23
N ASP A 273 10.50 -34.43 21.48
CA ASP A 273 9.62 -33.35 21.02
C ASP A 273 10.16 -32.64 19.77
N ALA A 274 11.18 -33.20 19.11
CA ALA A 274 11.80 -32.61 17.94
C ALA A 274 10.77 -32.30 16.84
N VAL A 275 10.95 -31.13 16.22
CA VAL A 275 10.11 -30.63 15.12
C VAL A 275 10.94 -30.45 13.86
N MET A 276 10.28 -30.40 12.71
CA MET A 276 10.90 -30.13 11.42
C MET A 276 9.97 -29.28 10.56
N ALA A 277 10.52 -28.29 9.85
CA ALA A 277 9.74 -27.56 8.86
C ALA A 277 9.44 -28.48 7.66
N LEU A 278 8.17 -28.50 7.24
CA LEU A 278 7.70 -29.21 6.06
C LEU A 278 7.32 -28.20 5.00
N ASN A 279 7.77 -28.42 3.77
CA ASN A 279 7.23 -27.79 2.58
C ASN A 279 6.01 -28.62 2.13
N THR A 280 4.82 -28.02 2.13
CA THR A 280 3.58 -28.78 1.94
C THR A 280 3.38 -29.24 0.50
N GLU A 281 3.88 -28.47 -0.48
CA GLU A 281 3.53 -28.57 -1.90
C GLU A 281 2.01 -28.68 -2.08
N TRP A 282 1.25 -27.80 -1.40
CA TRP A 282 -0.21 -27.89 -1.36
C TRP A 282 -0.89 -27.59 -2.71
N GLY A 283 -0.13 -27.21 -3.74
CA GLY A 283 -0.67 -26.94 -5.08
C GLY A 283 -1.37 -28.16 -5.68
N GLY A 284 -0.91 -29.36 -5.32
CA GLY A 284 -1.51 -30.65 -5.69
C GLY A 284 -2.67 -31.11 -4.77
N PHE A 285 -3.17 -30.24 -3.88
CA PHE A 285 -4.31 -30.58 -3.05
C PHE A 285 -5.51 -31.00 -3.91
N ASP A 286 -6.08 -32.16 -3.59
CA ASP A 286 -7.29 -32.69 -4.21
C ASP A 286 -7.21 -32.82 -5.76
N ASN A 287 -6.11 -33.37 -6.26
CA ASN A 287 -5.97 -33.76 -7.68
C ASN A 287 -7.05 -34.78 -8.14
N LYS A 288 -7.79 -35.40 -7.22
CA LYS A 288 -8.91 -36.31 -7.54
C LYS A 288 -10.26 -35.59 -7.62
N LEU A 289 -10.30 -34.29 -7.30
CA LEU A 289 -11.50 -33.44 -7.32
C LEU A 289 -12.65 -33.98 -6.45
N GLU A 290 -12.33 -34.50 -5.26
CA GLU A 290 -13.34 -34.99 -4.30
C GLU A 290 -14.09 -33.84 -3.59
N VAL A 291 -13.43 -32.69 -3.39
CA VAL A 291 -13.96 -31.55 -2.64
C VAL A 291 -13.84 -30.21 -3.35
N LEU A 292 -12.89 -30.06 -4.28
CA LEU A 292 -12.70 -28.82 -5.01
C LEU A 292 -13.85 -28.55 -5.99
N PRO A 293 -14.38 -27.31 -6.02
CA PRO A 293 -15.41 -26.95 -6.98
C PRO A 293 -14.80 -26.99 -8.38
N THR A 294 -15.54 -27.58 -9.32
CA THR A 294 -15.07 -27.75 -10.70
C THR A 294 -16.13 -27.24 -11.65
N THR A 295 -15.83 -26.12 -12.29
CA THR A 295 -16.59 -25.60 -13.42
C THR A 295 -16.08 -26.21 -14.72
N ARG A 296 -16.80 -26.00 -15.83
CA ARG A 296 -16.30 -26.37 -17.15
C ARG A 296 -14.98 -25.68 -17.49
N PHE A 297 -14.80 -24.43 -17.04
CA PHE A 297 -13.64 -23.61 -17.36
C PHE A 297 -12.39 -24.12 -16.65
N ASP A 298 -12.56 -24.66 -15.43
CA ASP A 298 -11.46 -25.30 -14.71
C ASP A 298 -11.01 -26.58 -15.41
N LYS A 299 -11.94 -27.37 -15.98
CA LYS A 299 -11.61 -28.60 -16.74
C LYS A 299 -10.88 -28.27 -18.04
N GLU A 300 -11.42 -27.35 -18.83
CA GLU A 300 -10.81 -26.92 -20.10
C GLU A 300 -9.41 -26.32 -19.87
N LEU A 301 -9.23 -25.52 -18.80
CA LEU A 301 -7.93 -24.98 -18.43
C LEU A 301 -6.94 -26.08 -18.03
N ASP A 302 -7.41 -27.11 -17.32
CA ASP A 302 -6.58 -28.21 -16.86
C ASP A 302 -6.12 -29.12 -18.01
N GLU A 303 -7.05 -29.50 -18.90
CA GLU A 303 -6.81 -30.34 -20.08
C GLU A 303 -5.77 -29.72 -21.03
N GLU A 304 -5.75 -28.39 -21.13
CA GLU A 304 -4.84 -27.64 -22.01
C GLU A 304 -3.57 -27.15 -21.29
N SER A 305 -3.41 -27.44 -19.99
CA SER A 305 -2.22 -27.03 -19.25
C SER A 305 -1.01 -27.92 -19.57
N VAL A 306 0.19 -27.47 -19.16
CA VAL A 306 1.43 -28.25 -19.29
C VAL A 306 1.45 -29.52 -18.43
N ASN A 307 0.50 -29.66 -17.50
CA ASN A 307 0.41 -30.73 -16.52
C ASN A 307 -1.07 -31.10 -16.24
N PRO A 308 -1.77 -31.73 -17.21
CA PRO A 308 -3.15 -32.16 -17.03
C PRO A 308 -3.32 -33.15 -15.87
N ASP A 309 -4.49 -33.12 -15.23
CA ASP A 309 -4.85 -33.93 -14.04
C ASP A 309 -3.95 -33.71 -12.80
N ASP A 310 -3.25 -32.57 -12.75
CA ASP A 310 -2.33 -32.21 -11.68
C ASP A 310 -2.44 -30.73 -11.28
N GLN A 311 -1.96 -30.39 -10.08
CA GLN A 311 -1.96 -29.03 -9.51
C GLN A 311 -3.35 -28.37 -9.48
N HIS A 312 -4.41 -29.17 -9.25
CA HIS A 312 -5.79 -28.68 -9.35
C HIS A 312 -6.11 -27.55 -8.36
N PHE A 313 -5.52 -27.55 -7.17
CA PHE A 313 -5.70 -26.46 -6.21
C PHE A 313 -5.01 -25.18 -6.67
N GLU A 314 -3.76 -25.27 -7.15
CA GLU A 314 -3.01 -24.13 -7.67
C GLU A 314 -3.70 -23.47 -8.86
N LYS A 315 -4.24 -24.28 -9.79
CA LYS A 315 -4.99 -23.81 -10.97
C LYS A 315 -6.25 -23.03 -10.63
N ARG A 316 -6.78 -23.17 -9.41
CA ARG A 316 -8.01 -22.50 -8.95
C ARG A 316 -7.77 -21.23 -8.13
N ILE A 317 -6.54 -21.01 -7.63
CA ILE A 317 -6.25 -19.91 -6.70
C ILE A 317 -5.10 -19.00 -7.12
N SER A 318 -4.14 -19.49 -7.90
CA SER A 318 -2.92 -18.74 -8.20
C SER A 318 -3.12 -17.74 -9.34
N GLY A 319 -2.39 -16.63 -9.26
CA GLY A 319 -2.53 -15.49 -10.16
C GLY A 319 -2.20 -15.77 -11.62
N MET A 320 -1.54 -16.90 -11.93
CA MET A 320 -1.29 -17.37 -13.29
C MET A 320 -2.58 -17.77 -14.01
N TYR A 321 -3.54 -18.40 -13.31
CA TYR A 321 -4.70 -19.03 -13.93
C TYR A 321 -6.00 -18.23 -13.81
N LEU A 322 -6.10 -17.29 -12.85
CA LEU A 322 -7.33 -16.50 -12.66
C LEU A 322 -7.71 -15.68 -13.90
N GLY A 323 -6.71 -15.14 -14.60
CA GLY A 323 -6.90 -14.41 -15.84
C GLY A 323 -7.37 -15.29 -16.99
N GLU A 324 -6.78 -16.49 -17.12
CA GLU A 324 -7.15 -17.46 -18.13
C GLU A 324 -8.58 -18.02 -17.91
N LEU A 325 -9.00 -18.21 -16.67
CA LEU A 325 -10.40 -18.54 -16.35
C LEU A 325 -11.37 -17.46 -16.85
N LEU A 326 -11.06 -16.19 -16.63
CA LEU A 326 -11.87 -15.08 -17.15
C LEU A 326 -11.90 -15.12 -18.68
N ARG A 327 -10.74 -15.25 -19.35
CA ARG A 327 -10.66 -15.30 -20.81
C ARG A 327 -11.53 -16.42 -21.40
N ARG A 328 -11.45 -17.64 -20.83
CA ARG A 328 -12.26 -18.78 -21.26
C ARG A 328 -13.76 -18.52 -21.12
N ILE A 329 -14.18 -17.89 -20.03
CA ILE A 329 -15.59 -17.50 -19.85
C ILE A 329 -16.03 -16.50 -20.93
N LEU A 330 -15.20 -15.50 -21.24
CA LEU A 330 -15.52 -14.51 -22.29
C LEU A 330 -15.60 -15.16 -23.68
N VAL A 331 -14.70 -16.09 -24.00
CA VAL A 331 -14.78 -16.88 -25.24
C VAL A 331 -16.07 -17.70 -25.28
N HIS A 332 -16.43 -18.36 -24.18
CA HIS A 332 -17.64 -19.16 -24.10
C HIS A 332 -18.91 -18.32 -24.29
N LEU A 333 -19.01 -17.15 -23.64
CA LEU A 333 -20.13 -16.23 -23.82
C LEU A 333 -20.30 -15.83 -25.29
N ARG A 334 -19.19 -15.56 -26.00
CA ARG A 334 -19.22 -15.23 -27.44
C ARG A 334 -19.60 -16.42 -28.33
N GLN A 335 -19.27 -17.64 -27.93
CA GLN A 335 -19.70 -18.85 -28.64
C GLN A 335 -21.20 -19.12 -28.48
N LEU A 336 -21.77 -18.80 -27.31
CA LEU A 336 -23.22 -18.91 -27.07
C LEU A 336 -24.01 -17.91 -27.93
N ASP A 337 -23.54 -16.67 -28.00
CA ASP A 337 -24.06 -15.66 -28.92
C ASP A 337 -22.91 -14.75 -29.40
N SER A 338 -22.62 -14.81 -30.69
CA SER A 338 -21.57 -14.00 -31.35
C SER A 338 -21.75 -12.48 -31.17
N ARG A 339 -22.97 -12.05 -30.83
CA ARG A 339 -23.33 -10.65 -30.56
C ARG A 339 -23.58 -10.39 -29.08
N ILE A 340 -23.21 -11.28 -28.15
CA ILE A 340 -23.54 -11.11 -26.73
C ILE A 340 -22.91 -9.84 -26.14
N PHE A 341 -21.72 -9.46 -26.62
CA PHE A 341 -20.98 -8.27 -26.21
C PHE A 341 -21.20 -7.13 -27.20
N ASP A 342 -21.21 -5.89 -26.72
CA ASP A 342 -21.22 -4.69 -27.56
C ASP A 342 -19.83 -4.40 -28.14
N MET A 343 -18.78 -4.75 -27.40
CA MET A 343 -17.40 -4.62 -27.85
C MET A 343 -17.15 -5.34 -29.17
N LYS A 344 -16.45 -4.65 -30.06
CA LYS A 344 -15.99 -5.18 -31.34
C LYS A 344 -14.67 -5.92 -31.12
N VAL A 345 -14.77 -7.24 -31.14
CA VAL A 345 -13.62 -8.15 -31.10
C VAL A 345 -13.22 -8.50 -32.53
N ALA A 346 -12.02 -8.08 -32.93
CA ALA A 346 -11.40 -8.40 -34.21
C ALA A 346 -10.74 -9.80 -34.19
N GLU A 347 -10.42 -10.36 -35.35
CA GLU A 347 -9.79 -11.70 -35.44
C GLU A 347 -8.42 -11.74 -34.75
N GLU A 348 -7.69 -10.63 -34.77
CA GLU A 348 -6.40 -10.45 -34.11
C GLU A 348 -6.48 -10.15 -32.60
N SER A 349 -7.69 -10.14 -32.02
CA SER A 349 -7.87 -9.85 -30.60
C SER A 349 -7.15 -10.86 -29.72
N LEU A 350 -6.53 -10.35 -28.65
CA LEU A 350 -5.89 -11.17 -27.62
C LEU A 350 -6.89 -12.08 -26.89
N LEU A 351 -8.21 -11.83 -27.00
CA LEU A 351 -9.23 -12.77 -26.50
C LEU A 351 -9.06 -14.19 -27.09
N HIS A 352 -8.55 -14.31 -28.32
CA HIS A 352 -8.31 -15.57 -29.01
C HIS A 352 -6.98 -16.25 -28.65
N VAL A 353 -6.10 -15.57 -27.93
CA VAL A 353 -4.77 -16.07 -27.55
C VAL A 353 -4.84 -16.63 -26.12
N PRO A 354 -4.51 -17.91 -25.88
CA PRO A 354 -4.41 -18.46 -24.53
C PRO A 354 -3.42 -17.68 -23.65
N ASP A 355 -3.72 -17.58 -22.35
CA ASP A 355 -2.89 -16.90 -21.34
C ASP A 355 -2.65 -15.39 -21.59
N SER A 356 -3.44 -14.79 -22.48
CA SER A 356 -3.32 -13.37 -22.83
C SER A 356 -3.90 -12.42 -21.78
N VAL A 357 -4.74 -12.94 -20.89
CA VAL A 357 -5.35 -12.20 -19.79
C VAL A 357 -4.69 -12.64 -18.50
N ASP A 358 -4.04 -11.71 -17.82
CA ASP A 358 -3.46 -11.94 -16.50
C ASP A 358 -4.40 -11.51 -15.36
N SER A 359 -4.01 -11.80 -14.13
CA SER A 359 -4.79 -11.45 -12.93
C SER A 359 -4.91 -9.94 -12.65
N SER A 360 -4.15 -9.08 -13.35
CA SER A 360 -4.25 -7.63 -13.19
C SER A 360 -5.57 -7.09 -13.74
N LEU A 361 -6.10 -7.67 -14.82
CA LEU A 361 -7.39 -7.25 -15.39
C LEU A 361 -8.53 -7.48 -14.39
N LEU A 362 -8.55 -8.65 -13.73
CA LEU A 362 -9.54 -8.96 -12.69
C LEU A 362 -9.42 -7.99 -11.52
N SER A 363 -8.19 -7.73 -11.08
CA SER A 363 -7.91 -6.82 -9.96
C SER A 363 -8.40 -5.39 -10.25
N LEU A 364 -8.20 -4.92 -11.49
CA LEU A 364 -8.70 -3.62 -11.95
C LEU A 364 -10.22 -3.60 -12.03
N ALA A 365 -10.83 -4.62 -12.62
CA ALA A 365 -12.28 -4.71 -12.78
C ALA A 365 -13.02 -4.75 -11.44
N VAL A 366 -12.50 -5.45 -10.43
CA VAL A 366 -13.08 -5.50 -9.07
C VAL A 366 -12.85 -4.21 -8.29
N LYS A 367 -11.73 -3.51 -8.54
CA LYS A 367 -11.39 -2.24 -7.89
C LYS A 367 -12.25 -1.08 -8.41
N ASP A 368 -12.67 -1.13 -9.67
CA ASP A 368 -13.43 -0.05 -10.32
C ASP A 368 -14.85 0.06 -9.74
N ARG A 369 -15.08 1.08 -8.91
CA ARG A 369 -16.40 1.39 -8.33
C ARG A 369 -17.09 2.57 -9.04
N SER A 370 -16.55 3.04 -10.17
CA SER A 370 -17.19 4.11 -10.93
C SER A 370 -18.55 3.65 -11.49
N PRO A 371 -19.55 4.54 -11.61
CA PRO A 371 -20.85 4.19 -12.18
C PRO A 371 -20.70 3.59 -13.59
N ASP A 372 -19.85 4.19 -14.42
CA ASP A 372 -19.71 3.88 -15.86
C ASP A 372 -18.63 2.83 -16.16
N LEU A 373 -17.90 2.37 -15.14
CA LEU A 373 -16.80 1.40 -15.22
C LEU A 373 -15.69 1.75 -16.23
N ASP A 374 -15.35 3.04 -16.35
CA ASP A 374 -14.43 3.54 -17.38
C ASP A 374 -13.02 2.96 -17.31
N ALA A 375 -12.50 2.74 -16.09
CA ALA A 375 -11.18 2.13 -15.91
C ALA A 375 -11.20 0.67 -16.37
N THR A 376 -12.28 -0.05 -16.08
CA THR A 376 -12.50 -1.41 -16.56
C THR A 376 -12.65 -1.45 -18.07
N ARG A 377 -13.44 -0.55 -18.66
CA ARG A 377 -13.63 -0.45 -20.13
C ARG A 377 -12.30 -0.19 -20.85
N LEU A 378 -11.49 0.73 -20.33
CA LEU A 378 -10.16 1.03 -20.87
C LEU A 378 -9.20 -0.17 -20.72
N ALA A 379 -9.19 -0.81 -19.55
CA ALA A 379 -8.35 -1.98 -19.31
C ALA A 379 -8.72 -3.14 -20.23
N VAL A 380 -10.00 -3.44 -20.39
CA VAL A 380 -10.52 -4.47 -21.30
C VAL A 380 -10.14 -4.15 -22.74
N SER A 381 -10.33 -2.89 -23.19
CA SER A 381 -9.93 -2.46 -24.53
C SER A 381 -8.43 -2.65 -24.78
N LYS A 382 -7.58 -2.25 -23.82
CA LYS A 382 -6.13 -2.36 -23.92
C LYS A 382 -5.63 -3.81 -23.88
N VAL A 383 -6.12 -4.61 -22.93
CA VAL A 383 -5.66 -5.98 -22.71
C VAL A 383 -6.15 -6.91 -23.81
N LEU A 384 -7.41 -6.77 -24.26
CA LEU A 384 -7.97 -7.65 -25.30
C LEU A 384 -7.78 -7.10 -26.72
N GLY A 385 -7.37 -5.84 -26.88
CA GLY A 385 -7.26 -5.19 -28.17
C GLY A 385 -8.62 -4.97 -28.85
N VAL A 386 -9.68 -4.76 -28.05
CA VAL A 386 -11.07 -4.64 -28.52
C VAL A 386 -11.53 -3.18 -28.52
N LYS A 387 -12.49 -2.84 -29.39
CA LYS A 387 -13.05 -1.49 -29.51
C LYS A 387 -14.48 -1.41 -28.98
N ASP A 388 -14.96 -0.21 -28.70
CA ASP A 388 -16.35 0.08 -28.34
C ASP A 388 -16.87 -0.70 -27.11
N VAL A 389 -16.04 -0.88 -26.07
CA VAL A 389 -16.46 -1.56 -24.83
C VAL A 389 -17.57 -0.78 -24.13
N SER A 390 -18.74 -1.38 -23.96
CA SER A 390 -19.88 -0.76 -23.28
C SER A 390 -19.80 -0.87 -21.76
N GLU A 391 -20.60 -0.08 -21.05
CA GLU A 391 -20.76 -0.22 -19.59
C GLU A 391 -21.28 -1.63 -19.24
N THR A 392 -22.17 -2.18 -20.05
CA THR A 392 -22.75 -3.51 -19.84
C THR A 392 -21.69 -4.61 -19.99
N ASP A 393 -20.82 -4.50 -21.00
CA ASP A 393 -19.67 -5.41 -21.17
C ASP A 393 -18.76 -5.37 -19.95
N ALA A 394 -18.40 -4.16 -19.50
CA ALA A 394 -17.53 -3.97 -18.34
C ALA A 394 -18.18 -4.48 -17.05
N ARG A 395 -19.49 -4.29 -16.87
CA ARG A 395 -20.24 -4.80 -15.71
C ARG A 395 -20.28 -6.32 -15.69
N ALA A 396 -20.47 -6.96 -16.83
CA ALA A 396 -20.42 -8.41 -16.94
C ALA A 396 -19.03 -8.96 -16.55
N ILE A 397 -17.96 -8.34 -17.06
CA ILE A 397 -16.57 -8.70 -16.72
C ILE A 397 -16.28 -8.49 -15.23
N GLN A 398 -16.78 -7.40 -14.64
CA GLN A 398 -16.67 -7.15 -13.21
C GLN A 398 -17.35 -8.24 -12.36
N ILE A 399 -18.59 -8.63 -12.69
CA ILE A 399 -19.33 -9.69 -11.98
C ILE A 399 -18.54 -11.01 -11.98
N LEU A 400 -18.01 -11.39 -13.14
CA LEU A 400 -17.22 -12.60 -13.30
C LEU A 400 -15.90 -12.53 -12.52
N SER A 401 -15.22 -11.39 -12.57
CA SER A 401 -13.97 -11.16 -11.86
C SER A 401 -14.16 -11.22 -10.34
N GLU A 402 -15.25 -10.66 -9.80
CA GLU A 402 -15.60 -10.77 -8.39
C GLU A 402 -15.85 -12.22 -7.96
N ALA A 403 -16.54 -13.01 -8.79
CA ALA A 403 -16.83 -14.41 -8.50
C ALA A 403 -15.57 -15.29 -8.49
N ILE A 404 -14.71 -15.16 -9.51
CA ILE A 404 -13.42 -15.86 -9.60
C ILE A 404 -12.53 -15.52 -8.39
N GLY A 405 -12.39 -14.22 -8.09
CA GLY A 405 -11.56 -13.75 -6.98
C GLY A 405 -12.09 -14.20 -5.62
N ARG A 406 -13.40 -14.16 -5.40
CA ARG A 406 -14.05 -14.64 -4.16
C ARG A 406 -13.81 -16.13 -3.96
N ARG A 407 -13.99 -16.94 -5.01
CA ARG A 407 -13.72 -18.39 -4.97
C ARG A 407 -12.26 -18.65 -4.60
N ALA A 408 -11.32 -18.00 -5.29
CA ALA A 408 -9.89 -18.15 -5.05
C ALA A 408 -9.53 -17.84 -3.59
N ALA A 409 -10.01 -16.73 -3.04
CA ALA A 409 -9.76 -16.35 -1.64
C ALA A 409 -10.31 -17.37 -0.64
N ARG A 410 -11.52 -17.90 -0.88
CA ARG A 410 -12.12 -18.92 0.00
C ARG A 410 -11.36 -20.24 -0.07
N LEU A 411 -10.91 -20.65 -1.25
CA LEU A 411 -10.06 -21.82 -1.41
C LEU A 411 -8.71 -21.63 -0.72
N SER A 412 -8.06 -20.47 -0.86
CA SER A 412 -6.81 -20.14 -0.15
C SER A 412 -6.95 -20.24 1.37
N SER A 413 -8.13 -19.90 1.93
CA SER A 413 -8.40 -20.00 3.36
C SER A 413 -8.36 -21.45 3.90
N ILE A 414 -8.68 -22.44 3.06
CA ILE A 414 -8.61 -23.87 3.39
C ILE A 414 -7.19 -24.25 3.76
N ALA A 415 -6.23 -23.81 2.95
CA ALA A 415 -4.82 -24.15 3.13
C ALA A 415 -4.25 -23.54 4.42
N ILE A 416 -4.57 -22.27 4.69
CA ILE A 416 -4.18 -21.59 5.93
C ILE A 416 -4.81 -22.29 7.14
N ALA A 417 -6.12 -22.53 7.11
CA ALA A 417 -6.84 -23.18 8.21
C ALA A 417 -6.33 -24.61 8.45
N GLY A 418 -6.13 -25.38 7.38
CA GLY A 418 -5.63 -26.74 7.43
C GLY A 418 -4.25 -26.83 8.07
N VAL A 419 -3.29 -26.01 7.62
CA VAL A 419 -1.95 -25.96 8.22
C VAL A 419 -1.99 -25.49 9.68
N ALA A 420 -2.80 -24.47 9.97
CA ALA A 420 -2.90 -23.94 11.33
C ALA A 420 -3.46 -24.99 12.31
N LEU A 421 -4.49 -25.73 11.90
CA LEU A 421 -5.04 -26.86 12.67
C LEU A 421 -4.04 -28.02 12.79
N GLN A 422 -3.39 -28.38 11.68
CA GLN A 422 -2.41 -29.48 11.63
C GLN A 422 -1.22 -29.24 12.57
N SER A 423 -0.75 -27.99 12.67
CA SER A 423 0.39 -27.61 13.51
C SER A 423 0.19 -27.88 15.00
N GLY A 424 -1.06 -27.99 15.48
CA GLY A 424 -1.41 -28.15 16.89
C GLY A 424 -1.02 -26.96 17.80
N ARG A 425 -0.41 -25.90 17.24
CA ARG A 425 -0.03 -24.68 17.96
C ARG A 425 -1.22 -23.79 18.28
N LEU A 426 -2.35 -24.06 17.65
CA LEU A 426 -3.67 -23.56 18.02
C LEU A 426 -4.40 -24.62 18.84
N SER A 427 -4.06 -24.79 20.12
CA SER A 427 -4.85 -25.69 20.99
C SER A 427 -6.12 -25.00 21.50
N ALA A 428 -7.23 -25.61 21.09
CA ALA A 428 -8.64 -25.39 21.38
C ALA A 428 -9.01 -24.74 22.74
N THR A 429 -9.53 -23.51 22.66
CA THR A 429 -10.67 -23.06 23.48
C THR A 429 -11.96 -23.24 22.67
N LEU A 430 -12.15 -24.41 22.04
CA LEU A 430 -13.49 -24.82 21.60
C LEU A 430 -14.12 -25.54 22.78
N ALA A 431 -14.84 -24.79 23.61
CA ALA A 431 -15.70 -25.35 24.64
C ALA A 431 -16.72 -26.28 23.99
N THR A 432 -16.45 -27.58 24.04
CA THR A 432 -17.43 -28.63 23.83
C THR A 432 -18.46 -28.58 24.95
N THR A 433 -19.53 -27.80 24.79
CA THR A 433 -20.77 -28.03 25.55
C THR A 433 -21.66 -28.98 24.76
N SER A 434 -21.23 -30.24 24.73
CA SER A 434 -22.16 -31.35 24.57
C SER A 434 -21.76 -32.42 25.57
N LYS A 435 -22.41 -32.44 26.74
CA LYS A 435 -22.58 -33.69 27.47
C LYS A 435 -23.96 -33.79 28.10
N PRO A 436 -24.49 -35.03 28.19
CA PRO A 436 -25.89 -35.34 28.36
C PRO A 436 -26.29 -35.30 29.84
N VAL A 437 -27.59 -35.19 30.07
CA VAL A 437 -28.26 -35.39 31.35
C VAL A 437 -28.07 -36.85 31.77
N ASP A 438 -27.53 -37.12 32.97
CA ASP A 438 -28.31 -37.45 34.18
C ASP A 438 -27.55 -38.29 35.27
N VAL A 439 -28.02 -38.11 36.52
CA VAL A 439 -28.04 -38.98 37.73
C VAL A 439 -26.84 -39.11 38.72
N SER A 440 -27.09 -38.55 39.92
CA SER A 440 -26.83 -39.05 41.30
C SER A 440 -25.56 -38.72 42.12
N TRP A 441 -25.83 -38.00 43.22
CA TRP A 441 -25.42 -38.16 44.64
C TRP A 441 -24.10 -38.86 45.03
N GLY A 442 -23.30 -38.20 45.90
CA GLY A 442 -22.36 -38.89 46.78
C GLY A 442 -21.26 -38.06 47.45
N VAL A 443 -21.56 -37.56 48.66
CA VAL A 443 -20.72 -37.11 49.80
C VAL A 443 -19.22 -37.50 49.81
N GLY A 444 -18.32 -36.59 50.25
CA GLY A 444 -17.08 -36.99 50.95
C GLY A 444 -15.88 -36.03 50.92
N LEU A 445 -15.41 -35.60 52.09
CA LEU A 445 -14.25 -34.73 52.38
C LEU A 445 -12.86 -35.30 51.96
N ASN A 446 -11.88 -34.40 51.75
CA ASN A 446 -10.60 -34.25 52.50
C ASN A 446 -9.59 -33.41 51.69
N ILE A 447 -9.29 -32.15 52.05
CA ILE A 447 -8.23 -31.74 53.00
C ILE A 447 -6.98 -32.62 52.88
N LEU A 448 -5.99 -32.22 52.07
CA LEU A 448 -4.52 -32.43 52.24
C LEU A 448 -3.73 -32.11 50.95
N THR A 449 -3.87 -30.90 50.38
CA THR A 449 -3.14 -30.50 49.16
C THR A 449 -2.40 -29.14 49.23
N PRO A 450 -1.74 -28.74 50.34
CA PRO A 450 -0.75 -27.66 50.23
C PRO A 450 0.65 -27.93 50.81
N ILE A 451 1.12 -29.18 50.89
CA ILE A 451 2.52 -29.48 51.31
C ILE A 451 3.45 -29.86 50.12
N PHE A 452 2.91 -30.25 48.96
CA PHE A 452 3.74 -30.74 47.84
C PHE A 452 4.26 -29.67 46.87
N TYR A 453 3.80 -28.42 46.94
CA TYR A 453 4.24 -27.37 45.99
C TYR A 453 5.45 -26.55 46.45
N GLY A 454 5.90 -26.70 47.70
CA GLY A 454 7.05 -25.96 48.24
C GLY A 454 8.43 -26.53 47.87
N VAL A 455 8.51 -27.82 47.52
CA VAL A 455 9.80 -28.52 47.32
C VAL A 455 10.28 -28.49 45.86
N GLN A 456 9.37 -28.35 44.89
CA GLN A 456 9.70 -28.33 43.45
C GLN A 456 10.42 -27.03 43.03
N SER A 457 10.10 -25.91 43.67
CA SER A 457 10.61 -24.58 43.29
C SER A 457 12.06 -24.34 43.72
N LEU A 458 12.52 -25.02 44.78
CA LEU A 458 13.89 -24.91 45.28
C LEU A 458 14.90 -25.73 44.46
N TRP A 459 14.48 -26.85 43.86
CA TRP A 459 15.34 -27.70 43.02
C TRP A 459 15.67 -27.06 41.65
N ASN A 460 14.75 -26.26 41.11
CA ASN A 460 14.92 -25.59 39.81
C ASN A 460 15.84 -24.36 39.86
N ILE A 461 16.04 -23.77 41.05
CA ILE A 461 16.94 -22.62 41.24
C ILE A 461 18.39 -23.10 41.43
N VAL A 462 18.58 -24.19 42.17
CA VAL A 462 19.92 -24.76 42.44
C VAL A 462 20.51 -25.43 41.19
N SER A 463 19.69 -26.08 40.35
CA SER A 463 20.16 -26.71 39.10
C SER A 463 20.62 -25.71 38.02
N ARG A 464 20.04 -24.51 37.99
CA ARG A 464 20.43 -23.45 37.04
C ARG A 464 21.72 -22.71 37.42
N TRP A 465 22.07 -22.71 38.70
CA TRP A 465 23.30 -22.08 39.18
C TRP A 465 24.55 -22.97 38.94
N LEU A 466 24.39 -24.30 38.94
CA LEU A 466 25.49 -25.27 38.79
C LEU A 466 25.95 -25.56 37.34
N HIS A 467 25.26 -25.04 36.32
CA HIS A 467 25.60 -25.31 34.90
C HIS A 467 26.30 -24.17 34.15
N THR A 468 26.87 -23.21 34.87
CA THR A 468 27.86 -22.28 34.29
C THR A 468 29.25 -22.71 34.69
N GLN A 469 29.91 -23.52 33.86
CA GLN A 469 31.38 -23.55 33.63
C GLN A 469 31.77 -24.71 32.69
N THR A 470 32.52 -24.36 31.65
CA THR A 470 33.42 -25.17 30.77
C THR A 470 32.92 -25.79 29.44
N THR A 471 33.73 -25.48 28.41
CA THR A 471 34.03 -26.17 27.13
C THR A 471 33.19 -25.94 25.86
N SER A 472 33.74 -25.08 24.99
CA SER A 472 33.95 -25.20 23.53
C SER A 472 32.90 -25.89 22.64
N VAL A 473 32.11 -25.11 21.88
CA VAL A 473 31.44 -25.55 20.65
C VAL A 473 31.41 -24.42 19.61
N THR A 474 32.46 -24.32 18.80
CA THR A 474 32.49 -23.57 17.53
C THR A 474 32.40 -24.60 16.41
N MET A 475 31.21 -24.83 15.83
CA MET A 475 31.03 -25.33 14.43
C MET A 475 29.58 -25.64 14.00
N GLN A 476 28.53 -25.51 14.85
CA GLN A 476 27.15 -25.89 14.47
C GLN A 476 26.14 -24.75 14.27
N PHE A 477 26.54 -23.48 14.42
CA PHE A 477 25.60 -22.34 14.36
C PHE A 477 25.53 -21.59 13.01
N SER A 478 26.43 -21.85 12.07
CA SER A 478 26.55 -21.09 10.81
C SER A 478 25.51 -21.47 9.74
N THR A 479 24.83 -22.61 9.87
CA THR A 479 24.05 -23.26 8.80
C THR A 479 22.59 -22.79 8.69
N LEU A 480 22.01 -22.26 9.77
CA LEU A 480 20.60 -21.81 9.81
C LEU A 480 20.39 -20.38 9.29
N LEU A 481 21.49 -19.66 9.13
CA LEU A 481 21.59 -18.20 9.06
C LEU A 481 21.42 -17.70 7.60
N SER A 482 21.61 -18.59 6.62
CA SER A 482 21.60 -18.27 5.18
C SER A 482 20.22 -18.34 4.50
N ILE A 483 19.18 -18.84 5.18
CA ILE A 483 17.81 -18.99 4.65
C ILE A 483 17.02 -17.65 4.70
N LEU A 484 17.53 -16.66 5.43
CA LEU A 484 16.86 -15.37 5.74
C LEU A 484 16.83 -14.33 4.61
N ALA A 485 17.56 -14.55 3.52
CA ALA A 485 17.94 -13.47 2.59
C ALA A 485 17.15 -13.37 1.26
N GLY A 486 16.09 -14.17 1.05
CA GLY A 486 15.36 -14.24 -0.23
C GLY A 486 14.18 -13.26 -0.44
N ALA A 487 13.83 -12.38 0.50
CA ALA A 487 12.63 -11.55 0.40
C ALA A 487 12.94 -10.05 0.17
N GLY A 488 13.20 -9.67 -1.09
CA GLY A 488 13.52 -8.29 -1.49
C GLY A 488 12.36 -7.51 -2.13
N LEU A 489 12.03 -6.36 -1.56
CA LEU A 489 11.12 -5.31 -2.09
C LEU A 489 11.76 -4.56 -3.29
N THR A 490 10.95 -4.16 -4.29
CA THR A 490 11.40 -3.47 -5.52
C THR A 490 11.34 -1.93 -5.42
N SER A 491 12.37 -1.23 -5.90
CA SER A 491 12.40 0.23 -6.15
C SER A 491 12.60 0.55 -7.66
N ALA A 492 12.23 1.76 -8.10
CA ALA A 492 11.97 2.14 -9.49
C ALA A 492 13.07 3.04 -10.15
N HIS A 493 13.37 2.78 -11.45
CA HIS A 493 14.11 3.57 -12.49
C HIS A 493 15.52 4.17 -12.20
N MET A 494 16.31 4.47 -13.25
CA MET A 494 17.77 4.77 -13.21
C MET A 494 18.11 6.24 -13.57
N ALA A 495 19.23 6.77 -13.06
CA ALA A 495 19.70 8.15 -13.31
C ALA A 495 21.23 8.29 -13.27
N MET A 496 21.80 9.28 -13.96
CA MET A 496 23.22 9.66 -13.82
C MET A 496 23.53 10.14 -12.38
N THR A 497 24.66 9.68 -11.83
CA THR A 497 25.15 10.04 -10.49
C THR A 497 26.48 10.75 -10.51
N ASP A 498 27.34 10.45 -11.48
CA ASP A 498 28.65 11.09 -11.64
C ASP A 498 28.98 11.26 -13.14
N PRO A 499 29.44 12.43 -13.61
CA PRO A 499 29.48 13.70 -12.88
C PRO A 499 28.09 14.12 -12.39
N ALA A 500 28.03 14.66 -11.17
CA ALA A 500 26.77 14.89 -10.47
C ALA A 500 25.84 15.85 -11.25
N PRO A 501 24.64 15.40 -11.68
CA PRO A 501 23.77 16.21 -12.53
C PRO A 501 23.21 17.46 -11.85
N LEU A 502 22.81 18.47 -12.63
CA LEU A 502 22.13 19.68 -12.14
C LEU A 502 20.87 19.31 -11.35
N ARG A 503 20.70 19.86 -10.14
CA ARG A 503 19.62 19.54 -9.18
C ARG A 503 19.55 18.10 -8.68
N SER A 504 20.57 17.28 -8.95
CA SER A 504 20.72 16.00 -8.27
C SER A 504 21.07 16.24 -6.80
N LYS A 505 20.54 15.40 -5.90
CA LYS A 505 20.93 15.38 -4.47
C LYS A 505 22.42 15.09 -4.24
N THR A 506 23.08 14.51 -5.24
CA THR A 506 24.52 14.18 -5.20
C THR A 506 25.39 15.32 -5.71
N ASN A 507 24.79 16.37 -6.28
CA ASN A 507 25.53 17.52 -6.77
C ASN A 507 25.79 18.49 -5.61
N PRO A 508 27.08 18.77 -5.29
CA PRO A 508 27.45 19.62 -4.15
C PRO A 508 26.99 21.08 -4.31
N ASN A 509 26.65 21.51 -5.52
CA ASN A 509 26.19 22.86 -5.83
C ASN A 509 24.65 22.98 -5.76
N THR A 510 23.92 21.87 -5.57
CA THR A 510 22.47 21.89 -5.39
C THR A 510 22.10 22.37 -4.00
N SER A 511 21.34 23.46 -3.90
CA SER A 511 20.81 23.94 -2.62
C SER A 511 19.91 22.87 -1.97
N PRO A 512 20.00 22.58 -0.65
CA PRO A 512 19.30 21.47 0.01
C PRO A 512 17.77 21.38 -0.20
N GLY A 513 17.10 22.51 -0.47
CA GLY A 513 15.66 22.58 -0.77
C GLY A 513 15.29 22.53 -2.26
N SER A 514 16.27 22.43 -3.17
CA SER A 514 16.07 22.51 -4.63
C SER A 514 16.31 21.17 -5.36
N ALA A 515 16.71 20.13 -4.62
CA ALA A 515 17.03 18.83 -5.18
C ALA A 515 15.78 18.17 -5.81
N ASP A 516 15.89 17.75 -7.07
CA ASP A 516 14.83 17.01 -7.75
C ASP A 516 14.93 15.53 -7.39
N TYR A 517 14.03 15.07 -6.51
CA TYR A 517 13.93 13.67 -6.10
C TYR A 517 13.33 12.77 -7.18
N SER A 518 12.81 13.34 -8.27
CA SER A 518 12.29 12.61 -9.45
C SER A 518 13.33 12.48 -10.57
N TYR A 519 14.62 12.66 -10.26
CA TYR A 519 15.69 12.72 -11.27
C TYR A 519 15.78 11.46 -12.16
N SER A 520 15.35 10.30 -11.65
CA SER A 520 15.27 9.02 -12.34
C SER A 520 14.01 8.82 -13.21
N SER A 521 13.10 9.78 -13.25
CA SER A 521 11.93 9.75 -14.14
C SER A 521 12.30 10.09 -15.60
N PRO A 522 11.57 9.57 -16.60
CA PRO A 522 11.75 9.97 -18.00
C PRO A 522 11.34 11.43 -18.22
N LEU A 523 11.76 12.00 -19.36
CA LEU A 523 11.26 13.28 -19.83
C LEU A 523 9.77 13.18 -20.21
N SER A 524 9.08 14.31 -20.13
CA SER A 524 7.69 14.46 -20.57
C SER A 524 7.53 14.06 -22.03
N ALA A 525 6.51 13.25 -22.32
CA ALA A 525 6.19 12.84 -23.69
C ALA A 525 5.85 14.02 -24.62
N GLY A 526 5.41 15.15 -24.04
CA GLY A 526 5.18 16.41 -24.75
C GLY A 526 6.46 17.24 -24.98
N GLY A 527 7.60 16.83 -24.40
CA GLY A 527 8.90 17.49 -24.53
C GLY A 527 9.03 18.82 -23.79
N SER A 528 8.12 19.13 -22.88
CA SER A 528 8.09 20.40 -22.13
C SER A 528 9.30 20.60 -21.21
N ASP A 529 9.96 19.51 -20.84
CA ASP A 529 11.13 19.45 -19.97
C ASP A 529 12.40 19.03 -20.72
N TYR A 530 12.35 18.96 -22.06
CA TYR A 530 13.53 18.77 -22.89
C TYR A 530 14.17 20.12 -23.26
N PRO A 531 15.51 20.30 -23.15
CA PRO A 531 16.50 19.33 -22.67
C PRO A 531 16.76 19.40 -21.15
N CYS A 532 17.39 18.35 -20.61
CA CYS A 532 17.91 18.32 -19.24
C CYS A 532 16.88 18.62 -18.13
N LYS A 533 15.63 18.16 -18.30
CA LYS A 533 14.51 18.42 -17.38
C LYS A 533 14.21 19.91 -17.13
N GLY A 534 14.63 20.79 -18.04
CA GLY A 534 14.47 22.25 -17.92
C GLY A 534 15.47 22.94 -16.99
N TYR A 535 16.49 22.22 -16.48
CA TYR A 535 17.44 22.76 -15.49
C TYR A 535 18.54 23.65 -16.06
N LEU A 536 18.60 23.81 -17.38
CA LEU A 536 19.56 24.71 -18.03
C LEU A 536 19.33 26.19 -17.72
N SER A 537 18.17 26.54 -17.17
CA SER A 537 17.90 27.88 -16.63
C SER A 537 18.83 28.27 -15.47
N LEU A 538 19.52 27.31 -14.86
CA LEU A 538 20.48 27.55 -13.77
C LEU A 538 21.87 27.96 -14.25
N LEU A 539 22.17 27.83 -15.55
CA LEU A 539 23.46 28.23 -16.10
C LEU A 539 23.75 29.70 -15.79
N GLY A 540 24.97 29.99 -15.33
CA GLY A 540 25.38 31.32 -14.86
C GLY A 540 25.08 31.60 -13.37
N THR A 541 24.46 30.67 -12.65
CA THR A 541 24.30 30.73 -11.18
C THR A 541 25.33 29.84 -10.47
N SER A 542 25.49 30.01 -9.15
CA SER A 542 26.33 29.13 -8.33
C SER A 542 25.86 27.68 -8.30
N GLU A 543 24.56 27.42 -8.55
CA GLU A 543 24.00 26.05 -8.60
C GLU A 543 24.42 25.27 -9.85
N ALA A 544 24.92 25.96 -10.87
CA ALA A 544 25.44 25.36 -12.10
C ALA A 544 26.99 25.43 -12.17
N ALA A 545 27.67 25.59 -11.03
CA ALA A 545 29.12 25.53 -11.00
C ALA A 545 29.62 24.14 -11.48
N PRO A 546 30.75 24.07 -12.21
CA PRO A 546 31.27 22.81 -12.73
C PRO A 546 31.53 21.79 -11.62
N VAL A 547 31.09 20.55 -11.84
CA VAL A 547 31.27 19.44 -10.89
C VAL A 547 32.46 18.54 -11.24
N ALA A 548 33.04 18.70 -12.43
CA ALA A 548 34.22 17.99 -12.89
C ALA A 548 35.08 18.85 -13.83
N GLU A 549 36.39 18.59 -13.87
CA GLU A 549 37.33 19.24 -14.79
C GLU A 549 38.06 18.18 -15.63
N TRP A 550 37.90 18.25 -16.95
CA TRP A 550 38.37 17.28 -17.92
C TRP A 550 39.28 17.95 -18.97
N ASN A 551 40.20 17.18 -19.56
CA ASN A 551 41.08 17.62 -20.63
C ASN A 551 40.63 16.99 -21.96
N ALA A 552 40.62 17.78 -23.03
CA ALA A 552 40.36 17.26 -24.38
C ALA A 552 41.34 16.11 -24.71
N GLY A 553 40.84 15.03 -25.29
CA GLY A 553 41.61 13.80 -25.55
C GLY A 553 41.73 12.82 -24.36
N GLY A 554 41.20 13.17 -23.18
CA GLY A 554 41.18 12.32 -21.99
C GLY A 554 40.09 11.23 -22.01
N LYS A 555 40.27 10.19 -21.20
CA LYS A 555 39.27 9.13 -21.00
C LYS A 555 38.50 9.36 -19.71
N TYR A 556 37.18 9.31 -19.78
CA TYR A 556 36.26 9.60 -18.67
C TYR A 556 35.09 8.62 -18.66
N SER A 557 34.26 8.70 -17.64
CA SER A 557 33.06 7.87 -17.52
C SER A 557 31.88 8.64 -16.96
N VAL A 558 30.67 8.19 -17.28
CA VAL A 558 29.44 8.59 -16.61
C VAL A 558 28.91 7.42 -15.77
N SER A 559 28.75 7.61 -14.47
CA SER A 559 28.14 6.63 -13.57
C SER A 559 26.63 6.73 -13.56
N ILE A 560 25.93 5.61 -13.73
CA ILE A 560 24.48 5.49 -13.66
C ILE A 560 24.06 4.73 -12.40
N SER A 561 23.06 5.23 -11.68
CA SER A 561 22.50 4.62 -10.47
C SER A 561 21.84 3.27 -10.74
N SER A 562 21.83 2.42 -9.72
CA SER A 562 21.08 1.17 -9.75
C SER A 562 19.57 1.42 -9.71
N GLY A 563 18.82 0.82 -10.63
CA GLY A 563 17.37 0.95 -10.74
C GLY A 563 16.81 0.02 -11.83
N ALA A 564 15.57 0.23 -12.25
CA ALA A 564 14.96 -0.55 -13.33
C ALA A 564 15.55 -0.14 -14.69
N SER A 565 16.35 -1.04 -15.29
CA SER A 565 16.98 -0.81 -16.60
C SER A 565 16.06 -1.11 -17.79
N HIS A 566 14.84 -1.59 -17.55
CA HIS A 566 13.86 -1.85 -18.63
C HIS A 566 14.40 -2.72 -19.77
N GLY A 567 15.16 -3.77 -19.44
CA GLY A 567 15.80 -4.64 -20.43
C GLY A 567 16.96 -3.97 -21.21
N GLY A 568 17.47 -2.84 -20.71
CA GLY A 568 18.48 -2.01 -21.34
C GLY A 568 17.88 -1.02 -22.32
N GLY A 569 18.52 -0.86 -23.47
CA GLY A 569 18.15 0.11 -24.48
C GLY A 569 19.39 0.69 -25.16
N SER A 570 19.29 1.93 -25.60
CA SER A 570 20.43 2.62 -26.22
C SER A 570 20.63 4.01 -25.60
N CYS A 571 21.88 4.39 -25.39
CA CYS A 571 22.27 5.64 -24.75
C CYS A 571 23.16 6.49 -25.66
N GLN A 572 23.16 7.81 -25.45
CA GLN A 572 24.17 8.70 -26.02
C GLN A 572 24.79 9.59 -24.94
N ILE A 573 26.08 9.87 -25.11
CA ILE A 573 26.80 10.92 -24.41
C ILE A 573 27.00 12.08 -25.39
N SER A 574 26.64 13.28 -24.96
CA SER A 574 26.72 14.48 -25.79
C SER A 574 27.14 15.70 -25.00
N LEU A 575 27.69 16.69 -25.69
CA LEU A 575 28.16 17.95 -25.10
C LEU A 575 27.50 19.15 -25.75
N SER A 576 27.28 20.19 -24.95
CA SER A 576 26.83 21.49 -25.41
C SER A 576 27.75 22.60 -24.91
N PHE A 577 28.06 23.54 -25.81
CA PHE A 577 28.87 24.74 -25.56
C PHE A 577 28.07 26.03 -25.79
N ASP A 578 26.78 25.94 -26.11
CA ASP A 578 25.91 27.08 -26.43
C ASP A 578 24.76 27.27 -25.42
N GLY A 579 24.96 26.78 -24.19
CA GLY A 579 23.99 26.83 -23.10
C GLY A 579 22.90 25.76 -23.20
N GLY A 580 23.18 24.63 -23.87
CA GLY A 580 22.26 23.52 -24.05
C GLY A 580 21.22 23.72 -25.16
N LYS A 581 21.48 24.63 -26.12
CA LYS A 581 20.63 24.80 -27.31
C LYS A 581 20.90 23.69 -28.32
N THR A 582 22.15 23.29 -28.48
CA THR A 582 22.57 22.16 -29.31
C THR A 582 23.46 21.20 -28.53
N PHE A 583 23.27 19.90 -28.73
CA PHE A 583 24.04 18.83 -28.09
C PHE A 583 24.68 17.96 -29.17
N LYS A 584 26.01 17.94 -29.22
CA LYS A 584 26.80 17.16 -30.17
C LYS A 584 27.16 15.80 -29.57
N VAL A 585 26.80 14.72 -30.26
CA VAL A 585 27.07 13.35 -29.80
C VAL A 585 28.56 13.05 -29.88
N ILE A 586 29.13 12.64 -28.77
CA ILE A 586 30.54 12.23 -28.68
C ILE A 586 30.70 10.71 -28.56
N HIS A 587 29.69 10.00 -28.03
CA HIS A 587 29.72 8.54 -27.92
C HIS A 587 28.29 7.98 -27.92
N SER A 588 28.05 6.86 -28.61
CA SER A 588 26.78 6.14 -28.59
C SER A 588 26.94 4.69 -28.11
N TYR A 589 26.02 4.23 -27.28
CA TYR A 589 25.92 2.84 -26.85
C TYR A 589 24.63 2.24 -27.39
N VAL A 590 24.74 1.37 -28.39
CA VAL A 590 23.60 0.78 -29.09
C VAL A 590 23.34 -0.62 -28.52
N GLY A 591 22.25 -0.72 -27.76
CA GLY A 591 21.85 -1.95 -27.06
C GLY A 591 22.55 -2.14 -25.72
N GLY A 592 21.82 -2.71 -24.75
CA GLY A 592 22.38 -3.06 -23.44
C GLY A 592 22.76 -1.88 -22.53
N CYS A 593 22.40 -0.64 -22.89
CA CYS A 593 22.65 0.54 -22.07
C CYS A 593 21.34 1.17 -21.54
N PRO A 594 21.24 1.50 -20.24
CA PRO A 594 22.18 1.17 -19.16
C PRO A 594 22.07 -0.31 -18.78
N THR A 595 23.12 -0.86 -18.18
CA THR A 595 23.15 -2.23 -17.68
C THR A 595 22.30 -2.41 -16.42
N GLU A 596 21.69 -3.58 -16.23
CA GLU A 596 20.90 -3.91 -15.05
C GLU A 596 21.77 -3.79 -13.78
N GLY A 597 21.43 -2.85 -12.88
CA GLY A 597 22.23 -2.53 -11.69
C GLY A 597 23.05 -1.23 -11.75
N GLY A 598 23.01 -0.49 -12.87
CA GLY A 598 23.80 0.73 -13.04
C GLY A 598 25.23 0.44 -13.51
N GLY A 599 26.12 1.43 -13.39
CA GLY A 599 27.54 1.28 -13.72
C GLY A 599 28.13 2.47 -14.47
N ASP A 600 29.43 2.38 -14.75
CA ASP A 600 30.22 3.42 -15.41
C ASP A 600 30.23 3.21 -16.93
N LEU A 601 29.75 4.21 -17.66
CA LEU A 601 29.80 4.28 -19.11
C LEU A 601 31.07 5.03 -19.53
N GLY A 602 32.12 4.29 -19.88
CA GLY A 602 33.41 4.86 -20.28
C GLY A 602 33.42 5.36 -21.73
N PHE A 603 33.96 6.56 -21.97
CA PHE A 603 34.13 7.18 -23.28
C PHE A 603 35.42 8.00 -23.34
N THR A 604 35.85 8.37 -24.55
CA THR A 604 36.99 9.29 -24.74
C THR A 604 36.44 10.66 -25.13
N LEU A 605 36.85 11.70 -24.40
CA LEU A 605 36.54 13.08 -24.77
C LEU A 605 37.36 13.44 -26.03
N PRO A 606 36.74 13.83 -27.15
CA PRO A 606 37.47 14.08 -28.39
C PRO A 606 38.59 15.13 -28.22
N ALA A 607 39.72 14.98 -28.92
CA ALA A 607 40.86 15.90 -28.80
C ALA A 607 40.57 17.30 -29.38
N ASP A 608 39.60 17.38 -30.29
CA ASP A 608 39.05 18.58 -30.90
C ASP A 608 37.96 19.27 -30.06
N THR A 609 37.56 18.69 -28.91
CA THR A 609 36.59 19.30 -27.98
C THR A 609 37.02 20.73 -27.61
N PRO A 610 36.16 21.76 -27.77
CA PRO A 610 36.47 23.13 -27.37
C PRO A 610 36.78 23.27 -25.87
N SER A 611 37.68 24.18 -25.52
CA SER A 611 37.87 24.56 -24.12
C SER A 611 36.68 25.40 -23.64
N SER A 612 36.17 25.12 -22.45
CA SER A 612 35.04 25.85 -21.85
C SER A 612 35.04 25.71 -20.33
N ASP A 613 34.65 26.77 -19.63
CA ASP A 613 34.49 26.76 -18.16
C ASP A 613 33.12 26.23 -17.71
N ASP A 614 32.16 26.04 -18.62
CA ASP A 614 30.76 25.73 -18.31
C ASP A 614 30.07 24.79 -19.33
N ALA A 615 30.83 23.86 -19.94
CA ALA A 615 30.28 22.89 -20.88
C ALA A 615 29.22 21.99 -20.22
N VAL A 616 28.13 21.70 -20.93
CA VAL A 616 27.05 20.83 -20.43
C VAL A 616 27.20 19.44 -21.02
N LEU A 617 27.49 18.45 -20.17
CA LEU A 617 27.46 17.03 -20.49
C LEU A 617 26.04 16.49 -20.34
N ALA A 618 25.56 15.73 -21.32
CA ALA A 618 24.27 15.06 -21.25
C ALA A 618 24.40 13.55 -21.54
N TRP A 619 23.77 12.75 -20.68
CA TRP A 619 23.45 11.35 -20.91
C TRP A 619 21.98 11.23 -21.29
N SER A 620 21.70 10.64 -22.46
CA SER A 620 20.35 10.27 -22.87
C SER A 620 20.17 8.76 -22.96
N TRP A 621 18.96 8.28 -22.70
CA TRP A 621 18.64 6.85 -22.77
C TRP A 621 17.21 6.61 -23.28
N PHE A 622 17.08 5.64 -24.20
CA PHE A 622 15.80 5.10 -24.66
C PHE A 622 15.66 3.68 -24.15
N ASN A 623 14.65 3.42 -23.33
CA ASN A 623 14.39 2.11 -22.75
C ASN A 623 13.93 1.10 -23.82
N LYS A 624 14.41 -0.14 -23.71
CA LYS A 624 14.04 -1.23 -24.62
C LYS A 624 12.63 -1.75 -24.34
N VAL A 625 12.31 -1.98 -23.07
CA VAL A 625 11.06 -2.59 -22.59
C VAL A 625 10.27 -1.57 -21.78
N GLY A 626 8.95 -1.57 -21.91
CA GLY A 626 8.07 -0.68 -21.15
C GLY A 626 7.52 0.47 -21.99
N ASN A 627 7.09 1.54 -21.31
CA ASN A 627 6.55 2.71 -22.00
C ASN A 627 7.64 3.34 -22.85
N ARG A 628 7.34 3.75 -24.09
CA ARG A 628 8.31 4.37 -25.00
C ARG A 628 8.74 5.72 -24.43
N GLU A 629 9.87 5.75 -23.74
CA GLU A 629 10.31 6.88 -22.94
C GLU A 629 11.71 7.35 -23.37
N MET A 630 12.07 8.58 -23.03
CA MET A 630 13.40 9.16 -23.23
C MET A 630 13.86 9.75 -21.91
N TYR A 631 15.00 9.32 -21.41
CA TYR A 631 15.65 9.87 -20.23
C TYR A 631 16.75 10.83 -20.67
N MET A 632 16.97 11.90 -19.92
CA MET A 632 18.09 12.81 -20.13
C MET A 632 18.54 13.43 -18.81
N ASN A 633 19.81 13.24 -18.46
CA ASN A 633 20.45 13.83 -17.27
C ASN A 633 21.65 14.65 -17.70
N CYS A 634 21.86 15.82 -17.07
CA CYS A 634 22.90 16.74 -17.50
C CYS A 634 23.71 17.30 -16.33
N ALA A 635 25.03 17.41 -16.51
CA ALA A 635 25.98 17.98 -15.55
C ALA A 635 26.82 19.05 -16.22
N VAL A 636 27.29 20.03 -15.43
CA VAL A 636 28.21 21.07 -15.90
C VAL A 636 29.64 20.63 -15.62
N ILE A 637 30.50 20.68 -16.63
CA ILE A 637 31.90 20.31 -16.55
C ILE A 637 32.77 21.43 -17.13
N LYS A 638 34.01 21.50 -16.66
CA LYS A 638 35.06 22.34 -17.24
C LYS A 638 35.92 21.52 -18.18
N VAL A 639 36.18 22.03 -19.38
CA VAL A 639 37.02 21.38 -20.39
C VAL A 639 38.24 22.26 -20.69
N SER A 640 39.42 21.67 -20.55
CA SER A 640 40.73 22.33 -20.75
C SER A 640 41.52 21.67 -21.89
N GLY A 641 42.45 22.42 -22.51
CA GLY A 641 43.44 21.88 -23.46
C GLY A 641 42.92 21.60 -24.88
N GLY A 642 41.69 21.99 -25.20
CA GLY A 642 41.07 21.83 -26.52
C GLY A 642 41.44 22.95 -27.49
N SER A 643 41.81 22.59 -28.73
CA SER A 643 42.13 23.57 -29.79
C SER A 643 40.90 24.24 -30.43
N GLY A 644 39.69 23.75 -30.12
CA GLY A 644 38.42 24.35 -30.55
C GLY A 644 38.33 24.53 -32.07
N GLY A 645 38.24 23.42 -32.80
CA GLY A 645 38.14 23.43 -34.26
C GLY A 645 36.72 23.14 -34.76
N GLY A 646 36.37 23.64 -35.95
CA GLY A 646 35.07 23.40 -36.61
C GLY A 646 34.75 21.93 -36.93
N ASP A 647 35.67 21.00 -36.64
CA ASP A 647 35.45 19.55 -36.76
C ASP A 647 34.50 19.03 -35.65
N PHE A 648 34.52 19.64 -34.46
CA PHE A 648 33.61 19.27 -33.37
C PHE A 648 32.15 19.57 -33.72
N ASP A 649 31.89 20.74 -34.32
CA ASP A 649 30.55 21.17 -34.73
C ASP A 649 29.97 20.32 -35.88
N SER A 650 30.82 19.59 -36.61
CA SER A 650 30.43 18.66 -37.67
C SER A 650 29.78 17.37 -37.14
N ARG A 651 29.89 17.09 -35.84
CA ARG A 651 29.28 15.92 -35.19
C ARG A 651 27.74 15.98 -35.21
N PRO A 652 27.06 14.82 -35.22
CA PRO A 652 25.60 14.79 -35.27
C PRO A 652 25.00 15.31 -33.96
N ASP A 653 23.80 15.89 -34.10
CA ASP A 653 22.98 16.28 -32.95
C ASP A 653 22.43 15.04 -32.23
N ILE A 654 22.18 15.18 -30.93
CA ILE A 654 21.61 14.12 -30.10
C ILE A 654 20.27 13.63 -30.67
N PHE A 655 20.07 12.31 -30.68
CA PHE A 655 18.85 11.71 -31.17
C PHE A 655 17.70 11.99 -30.21
N ARG A 656 16.60 12.55 -30.74
CA ARG A 656 15.40 12.88 -29.97
C ARG A 656 14.19 12.13 -30.52
N ALA A 657 13.61 11.29 -29.69
CA ALA A 657 12.35 10.60 -29.91
C ALA A 657 11.56 10.54 -28.58
N ASN A 658 10.31 10.11 -28.64
CA ASN A 658 9.36 10.01 -27.52
C ASN A 658 9.03 11.33 -26.81
N THR A 659 9.64 12.46 -27.22
CA THR A 659 9.43 13.82 -26.66
C THR A 659 9.13 14.89 -27.73
N ASN A 660 9.06 14.52 -29.01
CA ASN A 660 8.89 15.44 -30.16
C ASN A 660 7.95 14.88 -31.25
N GLY A 661 7.10 13.91 -30.89
CA GLY A 661 6.19 13.24 -31.85
C GLY A 661 6.83 12.09 -32.64
N CYS A 662 8.16 12.00 -32.73
CA CYS A 662 8.84 10.80 -33.20
C CYS A 662 8.75 9.70 -32.14
N ARG A 663 8.56 8.43 -32.52
CA ARG A 663 8.41 7.31 -31.57
C ARG A 663 9.41 6.20 -31.84
N THR A 664 9.94 5.62 -30.77
CA THR A 664 10.78 4.42 -30.85
C THR A 664 9.93 3.17 -31.03
N VAL A 665 10.53 2.15 -31.65
CA VAL A 665 9.87 0.84 -31.87
C VAL A 665 9.87 0.06 -30.56
N ASP A 666 8.75 -0.60 -30.25
CA ASP A 666 8.60 -1.37 -29.02
C ASP A 666 9.62 -2.51 -28.93
N SER A 667 10.13 -2.77 -27.72
CA SER A 667 10.90 -3.98 -27.41
C SER A 667 12.16 -4.17 -28.27
N LYS A 668 12.64 -3.09 -28.91
CA LYS A 668 13.85 -3.06 -29.73
C LYS A 668 14.79 -1.96 -29.27
N ASP A 669 16.08 -2.22 -29.35
CA ASP A 669 17.11 -1.22 -29.12
C ASP A 669 17.03 -0.14 -30.21
N VAL A 670 17.22 1.12 -29.83
CA VAL A 670 17.16 2.24 -30.75
C VAL A 670 18.47 2.29 -31.54
N MET A 671 18.38 1.93 -32.83
CA MET A 671 19.46 2.17 -33.76
C MET A 671 19.49 3.66 -34.11
N PHE A 672 20.44 4.42 -33.55
CA PHE A 672 20.56 5.85 -33.84
C PHE A 672 20.87 6.08 -35.33
N PRO A 673 20.08 6.89 -36.06
CA PRO A 673 20.33 7.16 -37.48
C PRO A 673 21.70 7.79 -37.74
N ASN A 674 22.15 8.64 -36.82
CA ASN A 674 23.47 9.26 -36.83
C ASN A 674 24.12 9.03 -35.45
N PRO A 675 24.80 7.87 -35.23
CA PRO A 675 25.32 7.51 -33.91
C PRO A 675 26.60 8.28 -33.54
N GLY A 676 27.17 9.06 -34.45
CA GLY A 676 28.47 9.71 -34.26
C GLY A 676 29.64 8.77 -34.58
N PRO A 677 30.89 9.24 -34.42
CA PRO A 677 32.07 8.50 -34.85
C PRO A 677 32.52 7.41 -33.87
N ASP A 678 32.07 7.45 -32.60
CA ASP A 678 32.44 6.50 -31.56
C ASP A 678 31.18 5.76 -31.07
N VAL A 679 31.10 4.46 -31.35
CA VAL A 679 29.89 3.63 -31.13
C VAL A 679 30.24 2.25 -30.60
N ASP A 680 29.58 1.83 -29.53
CA ASP A 680 29.63 0.46 -29.01
C ASP A 680 28.31 -0.28 -29.33
N GLY A 681 28.36 -1.48 -29.93
CA GLY A 681 27.17 -2.30 -30.28
C GLY A 681 27.31 -3.07 -31.62
N GLN A 682 26.39 -4.00 -31.93
CA GLN A 682 26.42 -4.81 -33.18
C GLN A 682 26.24 -3.96 -34.46
N GLU A 683 26.88 -4.41 -35.55
CA GLU A 683 27.00 -3.75 -36.87
C GLU A 683 25.71 -3.14 -37.46
N VAL A 684 25.92 -2.00 -38.12
CA VAL A 684 24.94 -1.11 -38.74
C VAL A 684 24.26 -1.72 -39.97
N VAL A 685 22.92 -1.72 -40.01
CA VAL A 685 22.14 -1.80 -41.25
C VAL A 685 21.22 -0.57 -41.33
N PRO A 686 21.31 0.29 -42.37
CA PRO A 686 20.56 1.55 -42.42
C PRO A 686 19.06 1.32 -42.67
N ALA A 687 18.21 2.06 -41.96
CA ALA A 687 16.77 2.09 -42.22
C ALA A 687 16.43 3.00 -43.41
N VAL A 688 15.66 2.46 -44.36
CA VAL A 688 15.14 3.18 -45.54
C VAL A 688 13.99 4.09 -45.14
N VAL A 689 14.04 5.36 -45.57
CA VAL A 689 12.96 6.34 -45.45
C VAL A 689 12.08 6.30 -46.71
N PRO A 690 10.74 6.23 -46.62
CA PRO A 690 9.88 6.65 -47.72
C PRO A 690 9.33 8.07 -47.48
N ALA A 691 9.39 8.86 -48.55
CA ALA A 691 9.07 10.27 -48.64
C ALA A 691 7.57 10.59 -48.63
N VAL A 692 7.28 11.85 -48.28
CA VAL A 692 6.01 12.57 -48.47
C VAL A 692 5.80 12.94 -49.94
N VAL A 693 4.61 12.73 -50.52
CA VAL A 693 3.86 13.69 -51.39
C VAL A 693 2.38 13.24 -51.61
N PRO A 694 1.44 14.08 -52.14
CA PRO A 694 0.17 14.37 -51.45
C PRO A 694 -1.11 14.20 -52.33
N GLY A 695 -2.28 14.43 -51.72
CA GLY A 695 -3.39 15.12 -52.40
C GLY A 695 -4.63 14.32 -52.82
N LEU A 696 -5.74 15.06 -52.87
CA LEU A 696 -7.12 14.77 -53.31
C LEU A 696 -7.98 14.03 -52.26
N GLY A 697 -9.11 14.54 -51.75
CA GLY A 697 -10.01 15.60 -52.22
C GLY A 697 -11.43 15.04 -52.36
N LEU A 698 -12.43 15.88 -52.05
CA LEU A 698 -13.90 15.72 -52.06
C LEU A 698 -14.53 15.30 -50.71
N GLN A 699 -15.26 16.19 -50.01
CA GLN A 699 -16.63 16.72 -50.30
C GLN A 699 -17.66 15.58 -50.30
N ALA A 700 -18.85 15.65 -49.67
CA ALA A 700 -19.77 16.73 -49.31
C ALA A 700 -20.80 16.12 -48.31
N LEU A 701 -21.28 16.86 -47.30
CA LEU A 701 -22.63 17.50 -47.26
C LEU A 701 -23.78 16.46 -47.24
N VAL A 702 -24.68 16.43 -46.26
CA VAL A 702 -25.97 17.17 -46.20
C VAL A 702 -26.62 16.81 -44.83
N LEU A 703 -26.87 17.72 -43.89
CA LEU A 703 -27.98 18.70 -43.74
C LEU A 703 -29.36 18.11 -43.35
N GLY A 704 -29.93 18.64 -42.25
CA GLY A 704 -31.37 18.62 -41.91
C GLY A 704 -31.65 18.46 -40.40
N LEU A 705 -31.69 19.52 -39.57
CA LEU A 705 -32.85 20.40 -39.22
C LEU A 705 -34.02 19.64 -38.52
N VAL A 706 -34.22 19.69 -37.17
CA VAL A 706 -34.85 20.75 -36.29
C VAL A 706 -36.40 20.75 -36.39
N PRO A 707 -37.25 21.06 -35.37
CA PRO A 707 -37.34 20.70 -33.93
C PRO A 707 -38.82 20.51 -33.40
N GLY A 708 -39.01 20.35 -32.08
CA GLY A 708 -40.25 20.70 -31.33
C GLY A 708 -41.15 19.52 -30.95
N LEU A 709 -41.98 19.55 -29.91
CA LEU A 709 -42.30 20.50 -28.84
C LEU A 709 -43.23 19.70 -27.89
N GLY A 710 -43.17 19.89 -26.56
CA GLY A 710 -44.18 19.26 -25.70
C GLY A 710 -43.88 19.25 -24.20
N LEU A 711 -43.88 20.42 -23.57
CA LEU A 711 -44.20 20.53 -22.14
C LEU A 711 -45.63 20.03 -21.92
N ALA A 712 -45.83 19.10 -20.96
CA ALA A 712 -46.88 19.09 -19.93
C ALA A 712 -47.18 17.65 -19.47
N LEU A 713 -46.50 17.20 -18.42
CA LEU A 713 -47.12 16.38 -17.37
C LEU A 713 -46.26 16.45 -16.09
N ARG A 714 -46.20 17.64 -15.48
CA ARG A 714 -46.05 17.76 -14.02
C ARG A 714 -47.47 17.79 -13.46
N ALA A 715 -47.69 17.07 -12.37
CA ALA A 715 -48.91 17.00 -11.55
C ALA A 715 -49.98 15.96 -11.94
N LEU A 716 -49.66 14.68 -11.75
CA LEU A 716 -50.48 13.76 -10.95
C LEU A 716 -49.60 12.55 -10.58
N VAL A 717 -49.77 12.00 -9.38
CA VAL A 717 -48.93 10.97 -8.74
C VAL A 717 -47.69 11.53 -8.04
N LEU A 718 -47.95 12.47 -7.15
CA LEU A 718 -47.26 12.55 -5.86
C LEU A 718 -48.32 12.22 -4.81
N ASP A 719 -48.63 10.94 -4.64
CA ASP A 719 -49.14 10.39 -3.38
C ASP A 719 -49.21 8.86 -3.46
N LEU A 720 -48.76 8.21 -2.38
CA LEU A 720 -48.62 6.76 -2.15
C LEU A 720 -47.52 6.03 -2.93
N GLY A 721 -46.36 5.79 -2.26
CA GLY A 721 -45.48 4.73 -2.75
C GLY A 721 -44.07 4.60 -2.19
N LEU A 722 -43.71 5.12 -1.01
CA LEU A 722 -42.46 4.70 -0.34
C LEU A 722 -42.55 4.79 1.20
N GLN A 723 -43.52 4.07 1.76
CA GLN A 723 -43.55 3.65 3.17
C GLN A 723 -44.07 2.21 3.26
N VAL A 724 -43.33 1.22 2.74
CA VAL A 724 -43.68 -0.21 2.95
C VAL A 724 -42.45 -1.12 3.12
N LEU A 725 -41.35 -0.64 3.73
CA LEU A 725 -40.23 -1.55 4.05
C LEU A 725 -39.64 -1.37 5.46
N ALA A 726 -40.44 -0.85 6.39
CA ALA A 726 -40.11 -0.86 7.83
C ALA A 726 -41.28 -1.29 8.75
N LEU A 727 -42.46 -1.64 8.20
CA LEU A 727 -43.65 -2.01 9.00
C LEU A 727 -44.07 -3.49 8.88
N ALA A 728 -43.40 -4.29 8.03
CA ALA A 728 -43.70 -5.71 7.88
C ALA A 728 -43.61 -6.53 9.19
N PRO A 729 -42.67 -6.28 10.13
CA PRO A 729 -42.59 -7.07 11.37
C PRO A 729 -43.63 -6.65 12.42
N VAL A 730 -43.96 -5.36 12.49
CA VAL A 730 -44.86 -4.79 13.51
C VAL A 730 -46.32 -5.05 13.14
N VAL A 731 -46.67 -4.99 11.85
CA VAL A 731 -48.01 -5.34 11.34
C VAL A 731 -48.26 -6.85 11.43
N ALA A 732 -47.23 -7.69 11.24
CA ALA A 732 -47.35 -9.13 11.44
C ALA A 732 -47.58 -9.51 12.92
N LEU A 733 -46.94 -8.80 13.86
CA LEU A 733 -47.13 -9.01 15.30
C LEU A 733 -48.51 -8.50 15.78
N ALA A 734 -48.98 -7.37 15.24
CA ALA A 734 -50.30 -6.83 15.53
C ALA A 734 -51.44 -7.68 14.93
N LEU A 735 -51.27 -8.23 13.72
CA LEU A 735 -52.23 -9.19 13.14
C LEU A 735 -52.27 -10.50 13.94
N ALA A 736 -51.12 -11.00 14.42
CA ALA A 736 -51.06 -12.24 15.21
C ALA A 736 -51.72 -12.09 16.60
N LEU A 737 -51.61 -10.92 17.23
CA LEU A 737 -52.25 -10.62 18.52
C LEU A 737 -53.75 -10.34 18.40
N VAL A 738 -54.23 -9.82 17.27
CA VAL A 738 -55.65 -9.51 17.03
C VAL A 738 -56.44 -10.71 16.48
N LEU A 739 -55.80 -11.65 15.78
CA LEU A 739 -56.47 -12.84 15.21
C LEU A 739 -56.55 -14.04 16.16
N ALA A 740 -55.82 -14.04 17.28
CA ALA A 740 -55.82 -15.14 18.24
C ALA A 740 -57.19 -15.44 18.92
N PRO A 741 -58.11 -14.47 19.15
CA PRO A 741 -59.40 -14.79 19.77
C PRO A 741 -60.51 -15.25 18.80
N ALA A 742 -60.30 -15.20 17.48
CA ALA A 742 -61.39 -15.40 16.50
C ALA A 742 -61.52 -16.84 15.98
N LEU A 743 -60.62 -17.76 16.35
CA LEU A 743 -60.68 -19.16 15.93
C LEU A 743 -60.75 -20.08 17.14
N ALA A 744 -62.01 -20.42 17.47
CA ALA A 744 -62.52 -21.52 18.29
C ALA A 744 -62.93 -21.21 19.75
N PRO A 745 -64.22 -20.88 19.98
CA PRO A 745 -65.00 -21.52 21.04
C PRO A 745 -65.58 -22.83 20.49
N GLY A 746 -65.16 -23.96 21.07
CA GLY A 746 -65.81 -25.24 20.86
C GLY A 746 -64.86 -26.33 20.39
N LEU A 747 -64.21 -26.98 21.34
CA LEU A 747 -63.98 -28.43 21.38
C LEU A 747 -63.37 -28.80 22.75
N ALA A 748 -64.07 -29.67 23.46
CA ALA A 748 -63.65 -30.30 24.71
C ALA A 748 -62.80 -31.55 24.42
N PRO A 749 -62.30 -32.27 25.44
CA PRO A 749 -60.90 -32.29 25.85
C PRO A 749 -60.16 -33.52 25.32
N GLY A 750 -59.01 -33.31 24.69
CA GLY A 750 -58.11 -34.40 24.30
C GLY A 750 -57.01 -33.89 23.39
N LEU A 751 -55.76 -34.16 23.78
CA LEU A 751 -54.48 -33.75 23.15
C LEU A 751 -54.01 -32.34 23.52
N GLY A 752 -53.09 -32.30 24.48
CA GLY A 752 -52.30 -31.12 24.84
C GLY A 752 -51.31 -30.76 23.74
N LEU A 753 -51.74 -29.95 22.79
CA LEU A 753 -50.89 -29.35 21.75
C LEU A 753 -50.95 -27.80 21.74
N GLY A 754 -51.68 -27.19 22.68
CA GLY A 754 -51.88 -25.74 22.72
C GLY A 754 -50.76 -24.94 23.40
N LEU A 755 -50.02 -25.54 24.34
CA LEU A 755 -48.95 -24.84 25.07
C LEU A 755 -47.63 -24.83 24.26
N ASP A 756 -47.36 -25.88 23.49
CA ASP A 756 -46.12 -26.02 22.71
C ASP A 756 -46.09 -25.10 21.49
N LEU A 757 -47.23 -24.81 20.86
CA LEU A 757 -47.29 -23.91 19.71
C LEU A 757 -47.13 -22.44 20.13
N ALA A 758 -47.67 -22.06 21.30
CA ALA A 758 -47.49 -20.73 21.87
C ALA A 758 -46.06 -20.51 22.38
N LEU A 759 -45.43 -21.52 23.01
CA LEU A 759 -44.01 -21.47 23.36
C LEU A 759 -43.11 -21.44 22.13
N ALA A 760 -43.42 -22.18 21.06
CA ALA A 760 -42.63 -22.17 19.83
C ALA A 760 -42.63 -20.79 19.14
N LEU A 761 -43.79 -20.12 19.10
CA LEU A 761 -43.91 -18.77 18.53
C LEU A 761 -43.25 -17.68 19.39
N PHE A 762 -43.26 -17.83 20.72
CA PHE A 762 -42.53 -16.95 21.64
C PHE A 762 -41.01 -17.20 21.60
N SER A 763 -40.60 -18.45 21.33
CA SER A 763 -39.20 -18.83 21.15
C SER A 763 -38.63 -18.31 19.83
N LEU A 764 -39.43 -18.33 18.75
CA LEU A 764 -39.06 -17.80 17.43
C LEU A 764 -38.90 -16.26 17.44
N SER A 765 -39.72 -15.54 18.22
CA SER A 765 -39.61 -14.07 18.33
C SER A 765 -38.44 -13.63 19.23
N LEU A 766 -38.13 -14.36 20.30
CA LEU A 766 -36.92 -14.12 21.11
C LEU A 766 -35.63 -14.48 20.35
N SER A 767 -35.68 -15.53 19.51
CA SER A 767 -34.55 -15.95 18.65
C SER A 767 -34.26 -14.91 17.56
N ALA A 768 -35.29 -14.26 17.01
CA ALA A 768 -35.13 -13.18 16.03
C ALA A 768 -34.56 -11.89 16.65
N LEU A 769 -34.91 -11.58 17.90
CA LEU A 769 -34.29 -10.46 18.65
C LEU A 769 -32.84 -10.78 19.05
N ALA A 770 -32.55 -12.04 19.41
CA ALA A 770 -31.19 -12.50 19.69
C ALA A 770 -30.32 -12.50 18.43
N LEU A 771 -30.87 -12.85 17.25
CA LEU A 771 -30.16 -12.75 15.97
C LEU A 771 -29.90 -11.29 15.57
N ALA A 772 -30.82 -10.38 15.85
CA ALA A 772 -30.62 -8.94 15.61
C ALA A 772 -29.55 -8.34 16.57
N GLY A 773 -29.47 -8.82 17.82
CA GLY A 773 -28.44 -8.43 18.79
C GLY A 773 -27.07 -9.11 18.59
N PHE A 774 -27.01 -10.24 17.89
CA PHE A 774 -25.75 -10.93 17.52
C PHE A 774 -25.22 -10.56 16.14
N MET A 775 -26.04 -9.96 15.27
CA MET A 775 -25.60 -9.46 13.96
C MET A 775 -25.04 -8.03 14.00
N THR A 776 -25.26 -7.27 15.07
CA THR A 776 -24.68 -5.93 15.23
C THR A 776 -23.19 -5.92 15.63
N PRO A 777 -22.63 -6.89 16.38
CA PRO A 777 -21.19 -6.94 16.62
C PRO A 777 -20.39 -7.61 15.49
N CYS A 778 -21.03 -8.40 14.61
CA CYS A 778 -20.35 -9.07 13.49
C CYS A 778 -20.23 -8.22 12.21
N LEU A 779 -20.96 -7.12 12.10
CA LEU A 779 -20.71 -6.09 11.07
C LEU A 779 -19.67 -5.05 11.52
N ALA A 780 -19.37 -4.96 12.82
CA ALA A 780 -18.35 -4.06 13.36
C ALA A 780 -16.92 -4.60 13.28
N THR A 781 -16.72 -5.87 12.91
CA THR A 781 -15.38 -6.51 12.82
C THR A 781 -14.95 -6.84 11.40
N VAL A 782 -15.75 -6.48 10.39
CA VAL A 782 -15.44 -6.68 8.96
C VAL A 782 -15.29 -5.35 8.19
N ALA A 783 -15.51 -4.21 8.85
CA ALA A 783 -15.23 -2.88 8.30
C ALA A 783 -13.75 -2.43 8.45
N ASP A 784 -12.93 -3.19 9.20
CA ASP A 784 -11.57 -2.79 9.60
C ASP A 784 -10.44 -3.47 8.81
N ILE A 785 -10.66 -3.80 7.54
CA ILE A 785 -9.56 -4.08 6.60
C ILE A 785 -9.48 -2.93 5.58
N PRO A 786 -8.87 -1.78 5.92
CA PRO A 786 -8.57 -0.77 4.92
C PRO A 786 -7.57 -1.37 3.92
N GLY A 787 -7.96 -1.40 2.65
CA GLY A 787 -7.16 -1.93 1.55
C GLY A 787 -5.79 -1.25 1.43
N ILE A 788 -4.89 -1.98 0.78
CA ILE A 788 -3.48 -1.65 0.49
C ILE A 788 -3.34 -0.53 -0.57
N PHE A 789 -4.43 0.15 -0.94
CA PHE A 789 -4.40 1.30 -1.84
C PHE A 789 -5.44 2.32 -1.39
N GLY A 790 -5.03 3.58 -1.13
CA GLY A 790 -5.98 4.69 -1.11
C GLY A 790 -6.78 4.72 -2.42
N PRO A 791 -8.02 5.24 -2.41
CA PRO A 791 -8.83 5.29 -3.62
C PRO A 791 -8.17 6.21 -4.65
N PHE A 792 -8.00 5.70 -5.88
CA PHE A 792 -7.77 6.54 -7.06
C PHE A 792 -9.13 7.16 -7.44
N TYR A 793 -9.18 8.48 -7.57
CA TYR A 793 -10.41 9.16 -7.98
C TYR A 793 -10.57 9.18 -9.51
N PRO A 794 -11.75 8.78 -10.02
CA PRO A 794 -12.27 9.31 -11.27
C PRO A 794 -12.66 10.78 -11.06
N LEU A 795 -12.33 11.65 -12.01
CA LEU A 795 -12.87 13.00 -12.08
C LEU A 795 -14.36 12.92 -12.44
N THR A 796 -15.23 12.81 -11.44
CA THR A 796 -16.63 13.20 -11.63
C THR A 796 -16.69 14.73 -11.82
N PRO A 797 -17.75 15.26 -12.47
CA PRO A 797 -17.98 16.71 -12.47
C PRO A 797 -18.12 17.18 -11.02
N SER A 798 -17.07 17.80 -10.50
CA SER A 798 -17.06 18.31 -9.13
C SER A 798 -17.96 19.55 -9.07
N PRO A 799 -18.82 19.70 -8.05
CA PRO A 799 -19.50 20.96 -7.77
C PRO A 799 -18.51 22.11 -7.49
N ALA A 800 -17.24 21.79 -7.17
CA ALA A 800 -16.16 22.75 -6.99
C ALA A 800 -15.40 23.12 -8.28
N GLY A 801 -15.73 22.50 -9.43
CA GLY A 801 -14.98 22.65 -10.68
C GLY A 801 -13.66 21.88 -10.69
N ASP A 802 -12.66 22.37 -11.41
CA ASP A 802 -11.35 21.71 -11.49
C ASP A 802 -10.63 21.73 -10.13
N ILE A 803 -10.56 20.55 -9.49
CA ILE A 803 -9.91 20.35 -8.20
C ILE A 803 -8.41 20.11 -8.32
N THR A 804 -7.86 19.88 -9.51
CA THR A 804 -6.45 19.50 -9.70
C THR A 804 -5.48 20.56 -9.18
N LYS A 805 -5.90 21.84 -9.20
CA LYS A 805 -5.14 22.97 -8.62
C LYS A 805 -4.94 22.89 -7.10
N PHE A 806 -5.71 22.05 -6.41
CA PHE A 806 -5.57 21.82 -4.98
C PHE A 806 -4.78 20.56 -4.64
N LEU A 807 -4.52 19.70 -5.63
CA LEU A 807 -3.86 18.42 -5.43
C LEU A 807 -2.34 18.58 -5.41
N LYS A 808 -1.68 17.69 -4.68
CA LYS A 808 -0.22 17.56 -4.63
C LYS A 808 0.21 16.44 -5.57
N SER A 809 1.41 16.56 -6.13
CA SER A 809 1.95 15.60 -7.10
C SER A 809 3.13 14.79 -6.54
N ARG A 810 3.86 15.37 -5.59
CA ARG A 810 5.05 14.77 -4.97
C ARG A 810 5.22 15.27 -3.52
N PRO A 811 5.92 14.50 -2.65
CA PRO A 811 6.21 14.89 -1.27
C PRO A 811 6.81 16.29 -1.11
N SER A 812 7.71 16.70 -2.00
CA SER A 812 8.34 18.04 -1.94
C SER A 812 7.37 19.21 -2.20
N ASP A 813 6.13 18.94 -2.59
CA ASP A 813 5.11 19.98 -2.75
C ASP A 813 4.48 20.41 -1.41
N PHE A 814 4.76 19.68 -0.31
CA PHE A 814 4.31 20.06 1.04
C PHE A 814 5.15 21.22 1.60
N VAL A 815 4.45 22.16 2.22
CA VAL A 815 5.06 23.30 2.94
C VAL A 815 5.16 22.93 4.41
N HIS A 816 6.31 23.21 5.03
CA HIS A 816 6.58 22.91 6.43
C HIS A 816 7.29 24.07 7.16
N PRO A 817 6.90 24.37 8.43
CA PRO A 817 5.66 23.92 9.02
C PRO A 817 4.47 24.43 8.18
N GLY A 818 3.43 23.62 8.02
CA GLY A 818 2.35 23.99 7.10
C GLY A 818 1.01 23.34 7.37
N ILE A 819 0.75 22.99 8.63
CA ILE A 819 -0.58 22.58 9.09
C ILE A 819 -1.39 23.84 9.44
N TRP A 820 -1.63 24.15 10.72
CA TRP A 820 -2.36 25.37 11.10
C TRP A 820 -1.52 26.64 11.01
N HIS A 821 -0.20 26.51 11.16
CA HIS A 821 0.74 27.64 11.19
C HIS A 821 1.91 27.37 10.25
N THR A 822 2.20 28.34 9.40
CA THR A 822 3.48 28.45 8.68
C THR A 822 4.53 29.12 9.56
N HIS A 823 5.79 29.11 9.13
CA HIS A 823 6.85 29.86 9.81
C HIS A 823 6.46 31.34 9.95
N GLU A 824 5.95 31.95 8.89
CA GLU A 824 5.50 33.34 8.88
C GLU A 824 4.35 33.59 9.86
N ASP A 825 3.44 32.63 10.03
CA ASP A 825 2.36 32.74 11.00
C ASP A 825 2.90 32.68 12.44
N LEU A 826 3.83 31.78 12.72
CA LEU A 826 4.43 31.66 14.05
C LEU A 826 5.26 32.90 14.40
N GLU A 827 6.03 33.44 13.46
CA GLU A 827 6.74 34.72 13.64
C GLU A 827 5.77 35.89 13.80
N ARG A 828 4.67 35.95 13.04
CA ARG A 828 3.63 36.97 13.25
C ARG A 828 3.05 36.91 14.67
N ILE A 829 2.72 35.72 15.16
CA ILE A 829 2.22 35.52 16.53
C ILE A 829 3.26 36.01 17.54
N ARG A 830 4.50 35.54 17.41
CA ARG A 830 5.59 35.90 18.33
C ARG A 830 5.87 37.40 18.34
N ASN A 831 6.00 38.03 17.18
CA ASN A 831 6.28 39.46 17.07
C ASN A 831 5.11 40.29 17.63
N GLY A 832 3.86 39.88 17.39
CA GLY A 832 2.69 40.50 18.01
C GLY A 832 2.76 40.48 19.54
N VAL A 833 3.20 39.37 20.14
CA VAL A 833 3.39 39.25 21.59
C VAL A 833 4.57 40.07 22.09
N VAL A 834 5.76 39.92 21.49
CA VAL A 834 7.00 40.58 21.93
C VAL A 834 6.88 42.10 21.86
N GLU A 835 6.20 42.61 20.84
CA GLU A 835 5.97 44.04 20.67
C GLU A 835 4.77 44.57 21.45
N GLY A 836 4.02 43.70 22.13
CA GLY A 836 2.86 44.09 22.94
C GLY A 836 1.69 44.63 22.11
N ARG A 837 1.49 44.16 20.88
CA ARG A 837 0.38 44.58 20.01
C ARG A 837 -0.90 43.85 20.41
N GLU A 838 -2.03 44.57 20.40
CA GLU A 838 -3.34 43.93 20.53
C GLU A 838 -3.77 43.30 19.19
N PRO A 839 -4.43 42.13 19.18
CA PRO A 839 -4.92 41.37 20.35
C PRO A 839 -3.94 40.33 20.92
N TRP A 840 -2.74 40.17 20.34
CA TRP A 840 -1.76 39.16 20.77
C TRP A 840 -1.35 39.32 22.22
N LYS A 841 -1.13 40.55 22.68
CA LYS A 841 -0.74 40.86 24.07
C LYS A 841 -1.76 40.31 25.07
N THR A 842 -3.01 40.78 25.01
CA THR A 842 -4.06 40.35 25.95
C THR A 842 -4.30 38.84 25.86
N SER A 843 -4.30 38.28 24.64
CA SER A 843 -4.52 36.85 24.43
C SER A 843 -3.37 36.01 25.01
N PHE A 844 -2.12 36.43 24.84
CA PHE A 844 -0.95 35.75 25.38
C PHE A 844 -0.86 35.85 26.91
N GLU A 845 -1.21 36.99 27.51
CA GLU A 845 -1.26 37.13 28.97
C GLU A 845 -2.26 36.15 29.63
N ALA A 846 -3.35 35.83 28.93
CA ALA A 846 -4.30 34.81 29.38
C ALA A 846 -3.82 33.38 29.07
N PHE A 847 -3.30 33.16 27.86
CA PHE A 847 -2.77 31.88 27.39
C PHE A 847 -1.62 31.37 28.28
N SER A 848 -0.68 32.24 28.63
CA SER A 848 0.49 31.93 29.47
C SER A 848 0.14 31.59 30.93
N LYS A 849 -1.07 31.91 31.39
CA LYS A 849 -1.58 31.55 32.73
C LYS A 849 -2.40 30.26 32.72
N ASP A 850 -2.72 29.71 31.55
CA ASP A 850 -3.47 28.47 31.48
C ASP A 850 -2.66 27.29 32.02
N SER A 851 -3.35 26.34 32.66
CA SER A 851 -2.70 25.18 33.28
C SER A 851 -2.00 24.27 32.27
N TYR A 852 -2.50 24.21 31.03
CA TYR A 852 -1.89 23.39 29.97
C TYR A 852 -0.70 24.10 29.31
N SER A 853 -0.60 25.42 29.45
CA SER A 853 0.54 26.22 28.95
C SER A 853 1.72 26.23 29.90
N GLN A 854 1.60 25.70 31.13
CA GLN A 854 2.70 25.66 32.08
C GLN A 854 3.71 24.56 31.74
N ALA A 855 5.01 24.87 31.77
CA ALA A 855 6.07 23.85 31.64
C ALA A 855 6.03 22.80 32.77
N THR A 856 5.44 23.16 33.91
CA THR A 856 5.21 22.28 35.07
C THR A 856 4.03 21.33 34.92
N TYR A 857 3.29 21.38 33.80
CA TYR A 857 2.19 20.45 33.53
C TYR A 857 2.63 18.99 33.67
N GLU A 858 1.94 18.22 34.50
CA GLU A 858 2.22 16.79 34.68
C GLU A 858 1.46 15.96 33.64
N MET A 859 2.21 15.20 32.83
CA MET A 859 1.66 14.27 31.84
C MET A 859 0.77 13.22 32.53
N ARG A 860 -0.41 12.94 31.96
CA ARG A 860 -1.43 12.06 32.56
C ARG A 860 -1.50 10.66 31.94
N GLY A 861 -0.83 10.43 30.81
CA GLY A 861 -0.62 9.12 30.19
C GLY A 861 0.87 8.73 30.13
N PRO A 862 1.32 7.95 29.12
CA PRO A 862 0.52 7.32 28.06
C PRO A 862 -0.25 6.09 28.57
N LYS A 863 -1.45 5.88 28.06
CA LYS A 863 -2.14 4.59 28.19
C LYS A 863 -1.87 3.77 26.92
N PRO A 864 -1.60 2.46 27.04
CA PRO A 864 -1.35 1.63 25.87
C PRO A 864 -2.58 1.51 24.96
N VAL A 865 -3.79 1.54 25.52
CA VAL A 865 -5.03 1.51 24.76
C VAL A 865 -5.98 2.60 25.25
N ILE A 866 -6.44 3.43 24.32
CA ILE A 866 -7.47 4.44 24.57
C ILE A 866 -8.75 4.10 23.82
N SER A 867 -9.90 4.46 24.39
CA SER A 867 -11.23 4.13 23.88
C SER A 867 -12.16 5.33 23.98
N ARG A 868 -13.04 5.50 22.98
CA ARG A 868 -14.17 6.45 22.98
C ARG A 868 -15.44 5.76 22.48
N GLY A 869 -16.53 5.91 23.23
CA GLY A 869 -17.81 5.26 22.97
C GLY A 869 -18.46 4.79 24.28
N SER A 870 -19.12 3.64 24.27
CA SER A 870 -19.75 3.03 25.46
C SER A 870 -18.78 2.83 26.64
N VAL A 871 -17.51 2.57 26.34
CA VAL A 871 -16.40 2.61 27.30
C VAL A 871 -15.43 3.71 26.86
N SER A 872 -15.22 4.72 27.71
CA SER A 872 -14.38 5.87 27.39
C SER A 872 -13.28 6.07 28.45
N ASN A 873 -12.01 6.11 28.02
CA ASN A 873 -10.87 6.28 28.94
C ASN A 873 -9.79 7.26 28.40
N TYR A 874 -10.13 8.06 27.39
CA TYR A 874 -9.24 8.90 26.59
C TYR A 874 -8.95 10.30 27.16
N THR A 875 -9.59 10.70 28.26
CA THR A 875 -9.48 12.06 28.81
C THR A 875 -8.05 12.46 29.21
N THR A 876 -7.20 11.48 29.54
CA THR A 876 -5.76 11.70 29.76
C THR A 876 -5.06 12.13 28.48
N PHE A 877 -5.40 11.52 27.34
CA PHE A 877 -4.88 11.89 26.03
C PHE A 877 -5.36 13.29 25.61
N THR A 878 -6.65 13.61 25.81
CA THR A 878 -7.19 14.96 25.54
C THR A 878 -6.41 16.04 26.31
N SER A 879 -6.12 15.81 27.59
CA SER A 879 -5.37 16.75 28.43
C SER A 879 -3.91 16.90 27.95
N ASP A 880 -3.26 15.79 27.64
CA ASP A 880 -1.86 15.77 27.22
C ASP A 880 -1.66 16.34 25.82
N ALA A 881 -2.53 16.02 24.84
CA ALA A 881 -2.49 16.61 23.49
C ALA A 881 -2.64 18.14 23.54
N ARG A 882 -3.54 18.64 24.40
CA ARG A 882 -3.72 20.07 24.64
C ARG A 882 -2.47 20.71 25.24
N ALA A 883 -1.86 20.07 26.24
CA ALA A 883 -0.63 20.54 26.85
C ALA A 883 0.55 20.52 25.87
N ALA A 884 0.67 19.49 25.03
CA ALA A 884 1.72 19.40 24.01
C ALA A 884 1.65 20.57 23.03
N TRP A 885 0.46 20.87 22.49
CA TRP A 885 0.26 22.00 21.57
C TRP A 885 0.47 23.35 22.24
N GLN A 886 -0.09 23.57 23.44
CA GLN A 886 0.11 24.85 24.13
C GLN A 886 1.56 25.08 24.54
N ASN A 887 2.27 24.04 25.00
CA ASN A 887 3.71 24.15 25.29
C ASN A 887 4.56 24.32 24.02
N ALA A 888 4.18 23.72 22.89
CA ALA A 888 4.86 23.97 21.61
C ALA A 888 4.78 25.45 21.21
N LEU A 889 3.59 26.06 21.36
CA LEU A 889 3.38 27.47 21.05
C LEU A 889 4.05 28.39 22.09
N MET A 890 3.99 28.05 23.38
CA MET A 890 4.73 28.76 24.44
C MET A 890 6.23 28.79 24.13
N TRP A 891 6.81 27.63 23.83
CA TRP A 891 8.22 27.54 23.44
C TRP A 891 8.53 28.41 22.23
N TYR A 892 7.69 28.40 21.18
CA TYR A 892 7.95 29.21 20.01
C TYR A 892 7.97 30.72 20.34
N ILE A 893 6.99 31.17 21.13
CA ILE A 893 6.84 32.58 21.49
C ILE A 893 7.95 33.04 22.44
N THR A 894 8.18 32.31 23.53
CA THR A 894 9.10 32.71 24.61
C THR A 894 10.54 32.27 24.40
N ARG A 895 10.75 31.23 23.58
CA ARG A 895 12.02 30.49 23.42
C ARG A 895 12.55 29.88 24.73
N ASP A 896 11.68 29.65 25.71
CA ASP A 896 12.02 28.95 26.96
C ASP A 896 12.03 27.43 26.75
N GLU A 897 13.21 26.84 26.94
CA GLU A 897 13.49 25.42 26.78
C GLU A 897 12.64 24.52 27.70
N ALA A 898 12.15 25.03 28.84
CA ALA A 898 11.27 24.26 29.71
C ALA A 898 9.97 23.84 29.00
N HIS A 899 9.42 24.70 28.14
CA HIS A 899 8.25 24.38 27.34
C HIS A 899 8.58 23.43 26.18
N TRP A 900 9.77 23.53 25.59
CA TRP A 900 10.25 22.57 24.60
C TRP A 900 10.27 21.17 25.19
N ASN A 901 10.96 21.01 26.32
CA ASN A 901 11.08 19.74 27.03
C ASN A 901 9.72 19.16 27.39
N ARG A 902 8.77 20.01 27.83
CA ARG A 902 7.42 19.55 28.15
C ARG A 902 6.68 19.03 26.92
N SER A 903 6.72 19.76 25.81
CA SER A 903 6.02 19.38 24.58
C SER A 903 6.59 18.08 24.01
N THR A 904 7.91 17.98 23.87
CA THR A 904 8.60 16.80 23.31
C THR A 904 8.46 15.57 24.20
N THR A 905 8.50 15.72 25.54
CA THR A 905 8.24 14.61 26.48
C THR A 905 6.86 13.99 26.27
N ILE A 906 5.83 14.83 26.05
CA ILE A 906 4.47 14.34 25.81
C ILE A 906 4.38 13.67 24.44
N LEU A 907 4.98 14.28 23.41
CA LEU A 907 5.03 13.74 22.05
C LEU A 907 5.72 12.37 22.01
N ASP A 908 6.88 12.22 22.63
CA ASP A 908 7.63 10.97 22.69
C ASP A 908 6.94 9.92 23.58
N GLY A 909 6.34 10.36 24.70
CA GLY A 909 5.62 9.48 25.63
C GLY A 909 4.45 8.79 24.97
N TRP A 910 3.55 9.54 24.33
CA TRP A 910 2.44 8.96 23.57
C TRP A 910 2.92 8.29 22.28
N GLY A 911 3.87 8.94 21.58
CA GLY A 911 4.55 8.50 20.35
C GLY A 911 5.24 7.14 20.41
N SER A 912 5.48 6.62 21.62
CA SER A 912 6.03 5.28 21.86
C SER A 912 5.11 4.39 22.72
N GLY A 913 4.30 4.97 23.60
CA GLY A 913 3.49 4.24 24.56
C GLY A 913 2.09 3.84 24.08
N LEU A 914 1.53 4.54 23.08
CA LEU A 914 0.21 4.22 22.52
C LEU A 914 0.29 3.02 21.57
N VAL A 915 -0.54 2.01 21.81
CA VAL A 915 -0.59 0.77 21.04
C VAL A 915 -1.85 0.68 20.19
N ASP A 916 -3.00 1.12 20.71
CA ASP A 916 -4.27 1.03 19.98
C ASP A 916 -5.30 2.09 20.41
N ILE A 917 -6.23 2.41 19.50
CA ILE A 917 -7.36 3.31 19.70
C ILE A 917 -8.64 2.54 19.32
N ILE A 918 -9.50 2.30 20.28
CA ILE A 918 -10.69 1.45 20.12
C ILE A 918 -12.00 2.21 20.41
N GLY A 919 -13.13 1.54 20.19
CA GLY A 919 -14.46 2.08 20.44
C GLY A 919 -15.18 2.56 19.17
N THR A 920 -16.47 2.86 19.32
CA THR A 920 -17.36 3.27 18.22
C THR A 920 -17.05 4.66 17.70
N ASP A 921 -16.50 5.52 18.57
CA ASP A 921 -16.29 6.94 18.33
C ASP A 921 -14.79 7.25 18.17
N ARG A 922 -13.98 6.24 17.85
CA ARG A 922 -12.52 6.35 17.72
C ARG A 922 -12.10 7.33 16.63
N SER A 923 -12.76 7.34 15.47
CA SER A 923 -12.42 8.25 14.36
C SER A 923 -12.69 9.71 14.72
N LEU A 924 -13.69 9.97 15.57
CA LEU A 924 -13.92 11.32 16.12
C LEU A 924 -12.83 11.69 17.13
N LEU A 925 -12.43 10.79 18.03
CA LEU A 925 -11.29 11.03 18.92
C LEU A 925 -10.03 11.40 18.12
N ILE A 926 -9.73 10.61 17.09
CA ILE A 926 -8.58 10.85 16.22
C ILE A 926 -8.71 12.20 15.51
N GLY A 927 -9.90 12.52 15.00
CA GLY A 927 -10.18 13.77 14.30
C GLY A 927 -10.04 15.05 15.15
N LEU A 928 -10.17 14.92 16.46
CA LEU A 928 -10.14 16.04 17.40
C LEU A 928 -8.82 16.11 18.16
N GLU A 929 -8.53 15.08 18.96
CA GLU A 929 -7.31 15.02 19.76
C GLU A 929 -6.07 14.78 18.89
N GLY A 930 -6.16 13.91 17.88
CA GLY A 930 -5.04 13.63 16.98
C GLY A 930 -4.60 14.83 16.15
N ASP A 931 -5.56 15.61 15.63
CA ASP A 931 -5.30 16.84 14.87
C ASP A 931 -4.59 17.90 15.71
N LEU A 932 -5.00 18.09 16.97
CA LEU A 932 -4.30 18.99 17.89
C LEU A 932 -2.88 18.50 18.20
N PHE A 933 -2.72 17.18 18.34
CA PHE A 933 -1.45 16.56 18.70
C PHE A 933 -0.41 16.62 17.57
N VAL A 934 -0.82 16.39 16.31
CA VAL A 934 0.07 16.53 15.14
C VAL A 934 0.50 17.98 14.92
N ASN A 935 -0.32 18.97 15.24
CA ASN A 935 0.07 20.38 15.16
C ASN A 935 1.19 20.73 16.17
N ALA A 936 1.20 20.09 17.35
CA ALA A 936 2.32 20.23 18.28
C ALA A 936 3.61 19.62 17.70
N ALA A 937 3.49 18.41 17.15
CA ALA A 937 4.59 17.67 16.54
C ALA A 937 5.22 18.44 15.37
N GLU A 938 4.39 19.04 14.52
CA GLU A 938 4.81 19.83 13.36
C GLU A 938 5.68 21.03 13.76
N ILE A 939 5.24 21.81 14.76
CA ILE A 939 6.01 22.95 15.27
C ILE A 939 7.33 22.45 15.86
N MET A 940 7.29 21.41 16.69
CA MET A 940 8.50 20.89 17.32
C MET A 940 9.51 20.32 16.31
N ARG A 941 9.03 19.64 15.26
CA ARG A 941 9.90 19.06 14.23
C ARG A 941 10.63 20.13 13.43
N TRP A 942 9.90 21.12 12.91
CA TRP A 942 10.45 22.06 11.94
C TRP A 942 11.05 23.31 12.56
N GLU A 943 10.49 23.79 13.66
CA GLU A 943 11.01 24.97 14.35
C GLU A 943 11.87 24.56 15.55
N GLY A 944 11.45 23.53 16.28
CA GLY A 944 12.11 23.06 17.50
C GLY A 944 13.25 22.09 17.30
N ASN A 945 13.56 21.70 16.06
CA ASN A 945 14.57 20.68 15.73
C ASN A 945 14.39 19.36 16.51
N TRP A 946 13.16 19.06 16.94
CA TRP A 946 12.83 17.80 17.58
C TRP A 946 12.82 16.70 16.52
N THR A 947 13.64 15.67 16.76
CA THR A 947 13.65 14.46 15.94
C THR A 947 13.05 13.33 16.76
N GLU A 948 11.97 12.75 16.26
CA GLU A 948 11.35 11.59 16.88
C GLU A 948 12.28 10.36 16.87
N ALA A 949 12.17 9.51 17.90
CA ALA A 949 13.01 8.33 18.03
C ALA A 949 12.67 7.23 17.00
N GLY A 950 13.48 7.11 15.94
CA GLY A 950 13.52 5.95 15.05
C GLY A 950 12.56 5.95 13.86
N ALA A 951 12.04 7.10 13.41
CA ALA A 951 10.94 7.11 12.45
C ALA A 951 11.34 7.22 10.97
N LYS A 952 10.73 6.34 10.17
CA LYS A 952 10.33 6.56 8.77
C LYS A 952 8.92 5.98 8.63
N TRP A 953 8.01 6.64 7.90
CA TRP A 953 6.66 6.09 7.69
C TRP A 953 6.67 4.74 6.95
N GLN A 954 7.76 4.42 6.25
CA GLN A 954 8.04 3.16 5.56
C GLN A 954 8.63 2.06 6.46
N GLY A 955 8.75 2.30 7.78
CA GLY A 955 9.26 1.36 8.78
C GLY A 955 10.15 2.03 9.84
N GLY A 956 9.94 1.70 11.12
CA GLY A 956 10.66 2.29 12.26
C GLY A 956 9.86 2.21 13.58
N SER A 957 10.17 3.10 14.53
CA SER A 957 9.36 3.41 15.73
C SER A 957 9.11 4.93 15.82
N GLY A 958 8.16 5.38 16.65
CA GLY A 958 7.96 6.82 16.92
C GLY A 958 6.64 7.39 16.40
N PHE A 959 6.51 8.70 16.55
CA PHE A 959 5.27 9.44 16.38
C PHE A 959 4.68 9.33 14.96
N SER A 960 5.49 9.40 13.90
CA SER A 960 5.04 9.29 12.50
C SER A 960 4.42 7.94 12.17
N ILE A 961 4.92 6.87 12.77
CA ILE A 961 4.41 5.51 12.55
C ILE A 961 3.11 5.32 13.30
N GLN A 962 3.02 5.81 14.53
CA GLN A 962 1.74 5.84 15.22
C GLN A 962 0.72 6.69 14.48
N LEU A 963 1.12 7.88 14.02
CA LEU A 963 0.26 8.78 13.26
C LEU A 963 -0.25 8.11 11.98
N TYR A 964 0.61 7.39 11.25
CA TYR A 964 0.17 6.65 10.08
C TYR A 964 -0.77 5.49 10.45
N TRP A 965 -0.33 4.56 11.32
CA TRP A 965 -1.05 3.30 11.58
C TRP A 965 -2.25 3.42 12.51
N LEU A 966 -2.18 4.23 13.56
CA LEU A 966 -3.23 4.37 14.58
C LEU A 966 -4.18 5.53 14.28
N PHE A 967 -3.69 6.62 13.70
CA PHE A 967 -4.53 7.81 13.44
C PHE A 967 -5.04 7.81 12.00
N SER A 968 -4.17 7.96 11.00
CA SER A 968 -4.59 8.19 9.61
C SER A 968 -5.39 7.02 9.01
N ARG A 969 -4.96 5.78 9.26
CA ARG A 969 -5.61 4.58 8.69
C ARG A 969 -6.97 4.29 9.32
N GLN A 970 -7.19 4.67 10.57
CA GLN A 970 -8.48 4.52 11.26
C GLN A 970 -9.47 5.65 10.92
N SER A 971 -8.97 6.80 10.44
CA SER A 971 -9.79 7.93 10.00
C SER A 971 -10.06 7.97 8.49
N VAL A 972 -9.49 7.05 7.70
CA VAL A 972 -9.68 7.03 6.24
C VAL A 972 -11.12 6.71 5.84
N GLY A 973 -11.86 5.98 6.67
CA GLY A 973 -13.31 5.82 6.53
C GLY A 973 -14.03 7.10 6.94
N ILE A 974 -14.28 8.01 5.98
CA ILE A 974 -14.94 9.28 6.26
C ILE A 974 -16.39 9.01 6.69
N GLY A 975 -16.70 9.37 7.93
CA GLY A 975 -18.06 9.37 8.44
C GLY A 975 -18.94 10.44 7.82
N GLN A 976 -20.15 10.59 8.32
CA GLN A 976 -21.16 11.50 7.81
C GLN A 976 -21.17 12.84 8.58
N ALA A 977 -21.60 13.90 7.91
CA ALA A 977 -21.77 15.25 8.44
C ALA A 977 -20.50 15.75 9.19
N ASN A 978 -20.70 16.34 10.37
CA ASN A 978 -19.62 16.81 11.22
C ASN A 978 -18.59 15.71 11.57
N TYR A 979 -19.03 14.45 11.71
CA TYR A 979 -18.13 13.32 12.00
C TYR A 979 -17.12 13.10 10.87
N GLY A 980 -17.58 13.20 9.63
CA GLY A 980 -16.73 13.14 8.45
C GLY A 980 -15.82 14.34 8.33
N MET A 981 -16.34 15.57 8.52
CA MET A 981 -15.53 16.78 8.46
C MET A 981 -14.41 16.82 9.51
N ALA A 982 -14.65 16.31 10.73
CA ALA A 982 -13.60 16.14 11.72
C ALA A 982 -12.47 15.22 11.22
N SER A 983 -12.83 14.13 10.53
CA SER A 983 -11.87 13.21 9.92
C SER A 983 -11.13 13.86 8.75
N ILE A 984 -11.83 14.54 7.84
CA ILE A 984 -11.24 15.25 6.69
C ILE A 984 -10.19 16.26 7.15
N LYS A 985 -10.54 17.10 8.14
CA LYS A 985 -9.63 18.08 8.75
C LYS A 985 -8.35 17.40 9.26
N ALA A 986 -8.50 16.35 10.05
CA ALA A 986 -7.36 15.66 10.64
C ALA A 986 -6.51 14.91 9.59
N LEU A 987 -7.13 14.29 8.59
CA LEU A 987 -6.41 13.64 7.50
C LEU A 987 -5.57 14.63 6.70
N LEU A 988 -6.04 15.87 6.46
CA LEU A 988 -5.22 16.92 5.84
C LEU A 988 -3.97 17.20 6.70
N SER A 989 -4.13 17.38 8.01
CA SER A 989 -3.01 17.61 8.93
C SER A 989 -2.04 16.44 8.99
N PHE A 990 -2.54 15.20 9.05
CA PHE A 990 -1.71 14.00 9.06
C PHE A 990 -0.96 13.83 7.75
N ALA A 991 -1.62 14.08 6.62
CA ALA A 991 -1.02 13.97 5.31
C ALA A 991 0.13 14.96 5.11
N VAL A 992 -0.05 16.22 5.56
CA VAL A 992 1.02 17.21 5.57
C VAL A 992 2.19 16.70 6.41
N TYR A 993 1.97 16.36 7.69
CA TYR A 993 3.06 15.90 8.58
C TYR A 993 3.81 14.66 8.08
N LEU A 994 3.14 13.78 7.34
CA LEU A 994 3.71 12.52 6.82
C LEU A 994 4.29 12.64 5.41
N ASP A 995 4.19 13.81 4.77
CA ASP A 995 4.45 14.00 3.34
C ASP A 995 3.65 13.03 2.43
N ASP A 996 2.43 12.66 2.84
CA ASP A 996 1.60 11.67 2.14
C ASP A 996 0.68 12.34 1.11
N VAL A 997 1.17 12.40 -0.13
CA VAL A 997 0.46 12.96 -1.30
C VAL A 997 -0.89 12.28 -1.53
N VAL A 998 -0.97 10.96 -1.34
CA VAL A 998 -2.18 10.20 -1.62
C VAL A 998 -3.24 10.54 -0.57
N LEU A 999 -2.85 10.57 0.70
CA LEU A 999 -3.74 10.92 1.79
C LEU A 999 -4.21 12.38 1.72
N TYR A 1000 -3.34 13.30 1.31
CA TYR A 1000 -3.70 14.71 1.12
C TYR A 1000 -4.72 14.88 0.01
N ASN A 1001 -4.44 14.29 -1.17
CA ASN A 1001 -5.34 14.35 -2.32
C ASN A 1001 -6.70 13.70 -2.01
N TYR A 1002 -6.69 12.63 -1.21
CA TYR A 1002 -7.89 12.02 -0.65
C TYR A 1002 -8.69 13.02 0.19
N ALA A 1003 -8.07 13.60 1.21
CA ALA A 1003 -8.77 14.53 2.08
C ALA A 1003 -9.26 15.80 1.37
N ILE A 1004 -8.53 16.32 0.38
CA ILE A 1004 -8.98 17.42 -0.49
C ILE A 1004 -10.22 17.03 -1.29
N ASN A 1005 -10.21 15.85 -1.91
CA ASN A 1005 -11.39 15.37 -2.62
C ASN A 1005 -12.58 15.22 -1.67
N GLU A 1006 -12.39 14.61 -0.51
CA GLU A 1006 -13.46 14.41 0.46
C GLU A 1006 -14.02 15.75 0.96
N TYR A 1007 -13.17 16.76 1.17
CA TYR A 1007 -13.63 18.11 1.50
C TYR A 1007 -14.55 18.71 0.44
N LEU A 1008 -14.25 18.50 -0.85
CA LEU A 1008 -14.97 19.14 -1.95
C LEU A 1008 -16.15 18.31 -2.49
N ASN A 1009 -16.02 16.99 -2.48
CA ASN A 1009 -16.88 16.09 -3.24
C ASN A 1009 -17.59 15.04 -2.38
N ASN A 1010 -17.29 14.92 -1.08
CA ASN A 1010 -17.99 13.94 -0.25
C ASN A 1010 -19.48 14.34 -0.12
N PRO A 1011 -20.42 13.46 -0.51
CA PRO A 1011 -21.85 13.79 -0.59
C PRO A 1011 -22.52 13.92 0.78
N CYS A 1012 -21.82 13.56 1.86
CA CYS A 1012 -22.38 13.52 3.21
C CYS A 1012 -21.59 14.30 4.26
N ALA A 1013 -20.33 14.63 4.00
CA ALA A 1013 -19.46 15.36 4.93
C ALA A 1013 -18.65 16.50 4.31
N GLY A 1014 -18.58 16.61 2.97
CA GLY A 1014 -17.85 17.68 2.29
C GLY A 1014 -18.55 19.03 2.41
N LEU A 1015 -17.84 20.12 2.07
CA LEU A 1015 -18.31 21.50 2.17
C LEU A 1015 -19.71 21.70 1.57
N TYR A 1016 -19.94 21.20 0.35
CA TYR A 1016 -21.21 21.34 -0.37
C TYR A 1016 -22.34 20.44 0.15
N SER A 1017 -22.02 19.46 1.00
CA SER A 1017 -23.04 18.66 1.70
C SER A 1017 -23.39 19.23 3.07
N MET A 1018 -22.46 19.98 3.67
CA MET A 1018 -22.65 20.61 4.98
C MET A 1018 -23.39 21.94 4.91
N PHE A 1019 -23.23 22.69 3.82
CA PHE A 1019 -23.81 24.02 3.67
C PHE A 1019 -24.57 24.15 2.35
N GLU A 1020 -25.79 24.66 2.44
CA GLU A 1020 -26.62 24.90 1.26
C GLU A 1020 -26.05 26.08 0.44
N PRO A 1021 -25.76 25.91 -0.86
CA PRO A 1021 -25.05 26.91 -1.67
C PRO A 1021 -25.65 28.32 -1.74
N GLU A 1022 -26.98 28.44 -1.69
CA GLU A 1022 -27.68 29.73 -1.85
C GLU A 1022 -27.79 30.48 -0.52
N THR A 1023 -28.28 29.81 0.51
CA THR A 1023 -28.64 30.34 1.82
C THR A 1023 -27.52 30.25 2.85
N GLY A 1024 -26.60 29.29 2.69
CA GLY A 1024 -25.61 28.92 3.71
C GLY A 1024 -26.19 28.07 4.84
N GLN A 1025 -27.44 27.61 4.76
CA GLN A 1025 -28.01 26.77 5.82
C GLN A 1025 -27.12 25.55 6.07
N SER A 1026 -26.78 25.32 7.33
CA SER A 1026 -26.04 24.11 7.70
C SER A 1026 -26.98 22.91 7.72
N SER A 1027 -26.49 21.77 7.25
CA SER A 1027 -27.18 20.48 7.31
C SER A 1027 -27.49 20.01 8.74
N GLU A 1028 -26.86 20.61 9.76
CA GLU A 1028 -27.05 20.34 11.20
C GLU A 1028 -27.94 21.41 11.88
N SER A 1029 -28.42 22.45 11.18
CA SER A 1029 -29.19 23.56 11.76
C SER A 1029 -30.49 23.11 12.44
N GLY A 1030 -31.09 22.02 11.98
CA GLY A 1030 -32.28 21.43 12.61
C GLY A 1030 -32.00 20.61 13.88
N ARG A 1031 -30.75 20.23 14.15
CA ARG A 1031 -30.36 19.40 15.30
C ARG A 1031 -30.19 20.24 16.57
N ASP A 1032 -29.13 21.03 16.59
CA ASP A 1032 -28.81 22.01 17.62
C ASP A 1032 -27.73 22.97 17.11
N GLN A 1033 -27.68 24.15 17.71
CA GLN A 1033 -26.78 25.21 17.23
C GLN A 1033 -25.32 24.98 17.60
N SER A 1034 -25.04 24.18 18.62
CA SER A 1034 -23.66 23.86 19.02
C SER A 1034 -22.95 23.04 17.94
N HIS A 1035 -23.60 21.96 17.46
CA HIS A 1035 -23.05 21.18 16.33
C HIS A 1035 -22.98 21.99 15.05
N THR A 1036 -23.96 22.86 14.80
CA THR A 1036 -23.93 23.78 13.65
C THR A 1036 -22.68 24.65 13.65
N MET A 1037 -22.37 25.30 14.78
CA MET A 1037 -21.17 26.13 14.92
C MET A 1037 -19.88 25.31 14.84
N THR A 1038 -19.84 24.14 15.47
CA THR A 1038 -18.65 23.27 15.48
C THR A 1038 -18.29 22.79 14.07
N GLY A 1039 -19.27 22.43 13.24
CA GLY A 1039 -19.04 22.04 11.85
C GLY A 1039 -18.37 23.14 11.01
N ILE A 1040 -18.78 24.39 11.21
CA ILE A 1040 -18.16 25.56 10.55
C ILE A 1040 -16.70 25.71 10.97
N GLY A 1041 -16.42 25.61 12.28
CA GLY A 1041 -15.05 25.69 12.77
C GLY A 1041 -14.14 24.59 12.22
N TRP A 1042 -14.64 23.35 12.11
CA TRP A 1042 -13.86 22.25 11.52
C TRP A 1042 -13.63 22.41 10.02
N ALA A 1043 -14.65 22.86 9.28
CA ALA A 1043 -14.49 23.19 7.87
C ALA A 1043 -13.50 24.34 7.64
N ALA A 1044 -13.47 25.32 8.55
CA ALA A 1044 -12.49 26.41 8.54
C ALA A 1044 -11.07 25.92 8.84
N LEU A 1045 -10.89 25.00 9.80
CA LEU A 1045 -9.57 24.42 10.09
C LEU A 1045 -9.04 23.58 8.91
N ALA A 1046 -9.90 22.79 8.26
CA ALA A 1046 -9.51 22.06 7.04
C ALA A 1046 -9.08 23.03 5.92
N ALA A 1047 -9.86 24.10 5.69
CA ALA A 1047 -9.50 25.14 4.73
C ALA A 1047 -8.20 25.87 5.12
N ARG A 1048 -7.93 26.01 6.43
CA ARG A 1048 -6.69 26.61 6.94
C ARG A 1048 -5.46 25.77 6.59
N VAL A 1049 -5.53 24.45 6.79
CA VAL A 1049 -4.44 23.53 6.41
C VAL A 1049 -4.18 23.60 4.91
N ALA A 1050 -5.23 23.57 4.09
CA ALA A 1050 -5.08 23.73 2.65
C ALA A 1050 -4.46 25.09 2.27
N GLN A 1051 -4.83 26.17 2.95
CA GLN A 1051 -4.24 27.50 2.72
C GLN A 1051 -2.74 27.54 3.05
N SER A 1052 -2.31 26.93 4.16
CA SER A 1052 -0.88 26.82 4.49
C SER A 1052 -0.09 26.07 3.42
N GLN A 1053 -0.76 25.16 2.69
CA GLN A 1053 -0.21 24.42 1.57
C GLN A 1053 -0.32 25.13 0.21
N GLY A 1054 -0.78 26.39 0.19
CA GLY A 1054 -0.93 27.20 -1.03
C GLY A 1054 -2.29 27.07 -1.74
N SER A 1055 -3.24 26.32 -1.17
CA SER A 1055 -4.55 26.04 -1.76
C SER A 1055 -5.67 26.88 -1.11
N ASP A 1056 -6.44 27.63 -1.92
CA ASP A 1056 -7.53 28.46 -1.41
C ASP A 1056 -8.88 27.73 -1.36
N LEU A 1057 -9.12 27.01 -0.27
CA LEU A 1057 -10.41 26.37 0.00
C LEU A 1057 -11.47 27.32 0.60
N TYR A 1058 -11.06 28.43 1.20
CA TYR A 1058 -12.01 29.41 1.76
C TYR A 1058 -12.85 30.08 0.66
N SER A 1059 -12.29 30.28 -0.53
CA SER A 1059 -13.02 30.90 -1.65
C SER A 1059 -14.00 29.96 -2.37
N GLN A 1060 -14.07 28.68 -1.99
CA GLN A 1060 -14.92 27.70 -2.68
C GLN A 1060 -16.42 27.99 -2.50
N GLY A 1061 -17.20 27.72 -3.56
CA GLY A 1061 -18.65 27.91 -3.55
C GLY A 1061 -19.08 29.37 -3.41
N ASN A 1062 -18.27 30.32 -3.91
CA ASN A 1062 -18.44 31.76 -3.70
C ASN A 1062 -18.47 32.12 -2.20
N ASP A 1063 -17.38 31.79 -1.51
CA ASP A 1063 -17.23 31.94 -0.05
C ASP A 1063 -18.34 31.19 0.73
N LEU A 1064 -18.70 29.96 0.31
CA LEU A 1064 -19.81 29.17 0.90
C LEU A 1064 -19.64 28.96 2.41
N LEU A 1065 -18.42 28.73 2.87
CA LEU A 1065 -18.13 28.61 4.29
C LEU A 1065 -18.43 29.92 5.05
N LEU A 1066 -18.18 31.09 4.46
CA LEU A 1066 -18.56 32.38 5.04
C LEU A 1066 -20.08 32.56 5.04
N LYS A 1067 -20.77 32.18 3.97
CA LYS A 1067 -22.24 32.22 3.93
C LYS A 1067 -22.85 31.39 5.06
N GLY A 1068 -22.32 30.19 5.29
CA GLY A 1068 -22.77 29.33 6.39
C GLY A 1068 -22.48 29.92 7.77
N ALA A 1069 -21.34 30.60 7.93
CA ALA A 1069 -21.03 31.35 9.14
C ALA A 1069 -21.99 32.54 9.35
N GLU A 1070 -22.26 33.34 8.32
CA GLU A 1070 -23.21 34.47 8.38
C GLU A 1070 -24.63 34.01 8.72
N TYR A 1071 -25.13 32.97 8.06
CA TYR A 1071 -26.43 32.36 8.32
C TYR A 1071 -26.54 31.93 9.79
N THR A 1072 -25.55 31.17 10.26
CA THR A 1072 -25.52 30.64 11.62
C THR A 1072 -25.37 31.75 12.66
N ALA A 1073 -24.52 32.75 12.40
CA ALA A 1073 -24.31 33.90 13.28
C ALA A 1073 -25.59 34.70 13.44
N LYS A 1074 -26.27 35.03 12.33
CA LYS A 1074 -27.53 35.77 12.34
C LYS A 1074 -28.55 35.07 13.23
N PHE A 1075 -28.79 33.78 13.01
CA PHE A 1075 -29.72 33.02 13.83
C PHE A 1075 -29.33 32.97 15.32
N ASN A 1076 -28.05 32.73 15.63
CA ASN A 1076 -27.55 32.65 17.00
C ASN A 1076 -27.44 34.00 17.72
N LEU A 1077 -27.54 35.12 17.01
CA LEU A 1077 -27.65 36.48 17.54
C LEU A 1077 -29.11 36.94 17.73
N ASN A 1078 -30.03 35.98 17.89
CA ASN A 1078 -31.47 36.17 18.10
C ASN A 1078 -32.27 36.75 16.93
N GLU A 1079 -31.71 36.75 15.72
CA GLU A 1079 -32.46 37.14 14.51
C GLU A 1079 -33.15 35.94 13.86
N THR A 1080 -34.02 36.20 12.89
CA THR A 1080 -34.67 35.15 12.08
C THR A 1080 -33.91 34.87 10.79
N VAL A 1081 -33.96 33.60 10.37
CA VAL A 1081 -33.45 33.10 9.10
C VAL A 1081 -34.51 32.20 8.47
N GLU A 1082 -34.49 32.12 7.15
CA GLU A 1082 -35.30 31.14 6.42
C GLU A 1082 -34.70 29.75 6.62
N TYR A 1083 -35.53 28.74 6.86
CA TYR A 1083 -35.08 27.36 7.08
C TYR A 1083 -35.78 26.42 6.10
N ASP A 1084 -35.00 25.69 5.30
CA ASP A 1084 -35.48 24.63 4.43
C ASP A 1084 -35.40 23.27 5.17
N PRO A 1085 -36.53 22.65 5.53
CA PRO A 1085 -36.54 21.32 6.16
C PRO A 1085 -36.07 20.19 5.24
N LYS A 1086 -35.86 20.45 3.94
CA LYS A 1086 -35.30 19.49 2.98
C LYS A 1086 -33.78 19.49 2.97
N TRP A 1087 -33.14 20.52 3.51
CA TRP A 1087 -31.69 20.58 3.65
C TRP A 1087 -31.23 20.07 5.02
N PHE A 1088 -30.92 18.78 5.08
CA PHE A 1088 -30.49 18.09 6.29
C PHE A 1088 -29.34 17.13 6.00
N ARG A 1089 -28.57 16.82 7.05
CA ARG A 1089 -27.41 15.92 6.94
C ARG A 1089 -27.78 14.50 6.50
N CYS A 1090 -26.83 13.81 5.88
CA CYS A 1090 -26.94 12.36 5.69
C CYS A 1090 -27.22 11.65 7.02
N GLU A 1091 -28.08 10.64 6.95
CA GLU A 1091 -28.51 9.82 8.08
C GLU A 1091 -29.08 10.64 9.25
N ALA A 1092 -29.77 11.75 8.96
CA ALA A 1092 -30.42 12.58 9.99
C ALA A 1092 -31.33 11.77 10.93
N VAL A 1093 -31.91 10.65 10.46
CA VAL A 1093 -32.71 9.71 11.25
C VAL A 1093 -31.97 9.21 12.50
N LEU A 1094 -30.64 9.04 12.42
CA LEU A 1094 -29.83 8.59 13.56
C LEU A 1094 -29.76 9.62 14.70
N VAL A 1095 -30.11 10.87 14.42
CA VAL A 1095 -30.09 11.99 15.38
C VAL A 1095 -31.45 12.70 15.45
N ASN A 1096 -32.54 11.95 15.24
CA ASN A 1096 -33.93 12.41 15.32
C ASN A 1096 -34.34 13.48 14.28
N GLY A 1097 -33.66 13.53 13.14
CA GLY A 1097 -34.08 14.30 11.96
C GLY A 1097 -34.79 13.43 10.90
N PRO A 1098 -35.15 14.00 9.73
CA PRO A 1098 -35.04 15.42 9.38
C PRO A 1098 -35.97 16.29 10.25
N TRP A 1099 -35.54 17.51 10.55
CA TRP A 1099 -36.23 18.39 11.49
C TRP A 1099 -37.14 19.38 10.75
N ALA A 1100 -38.38 19.49 11.21
CA ALA A 1100 -39.39 20.36 10.60
C ALA A 1100 -39.12 21.87 10.78
N ALA A 1101 -38.26 22.23 11.75
CA ALA A 1101 -37.88 23.60 12.03
C ALA A 1101 -36.41 23.67 12.46
N ILE A 1102 -35.81 24.84 12.31
CA ILE A 1102 -34.48 25.14 12.87
C ILE A 1102 -34.48 24.98 14.39
N SER A 1103 -33.45 24.33 14.94
CA SER A 1103 -33.39 24.02 16.37
C SER A 1103 -33.13 25.27 17.21
N GLN A 1104 -33.93 25.46 18.26
CA GLN A 1104 -33.66 26.45 19.31
C GLN A 1104 -32.69 25.91 20.36
N ASP A 1105 -32.35 24.62 20.31
CA ASP A 1105 -31.47 24.00 21.29
C ASP A 1105 -30.06 24.57 21.17
N LYS A 1106 -29.53 24.99 22.32
CA LYS A 1106 -28.21 25.63 22.45
C LYS A 1106 -28.03 26.86 21.56
N ARG A 1107 -29.11 27.54 21.19
CA ARG A 1107 -29.06 28.80 20.44
C ARG A 1107 -28.33 29.88 21.24
N GLY A 1108 -27.37 30.52 20.59
CA GLY A 1108 -26.57 31.59 21.17
C GLY A 1108 -25.13 31.55 20.70
N VAL A 1109 -24.49 32.70 20.68
CA VAL A 1109 -23.05 32.83 20.45
C VAL A 1109 -22.33 32.74 21.80
N THR A 1110 -21.40 31.78 21.93
CA THR A 1110 -20.70 31.51 23.20
C THR A 1110 -19.20 31.31 22.99
N ALA A 1111 -18.42 31.61 24.03
CA ALA A 1111 -16.98 31.32 24.05
C ALA A 1111 -16.65 29.82 24.19
N SER A 1112 -17.63 28.98 24.53
CA SER A 1112 -17.45 27.52 24.57
C SER A 1112 -17.33 26.88 23.19
N ASN A 1113 -17.72 27.59 22.13
CA ASN A 1113 -17.63 27.16 20.74
C ASN A 1113 -16.79 28.18 19.94
N PRO A 1114 -15.45 28.19 20.12
CA PRO A 1114 -14.54 29.21 19.58
C PRO A 1114 -14.20 28.92 18.11
N MET A 1115 -15.17 29.21 17.25
CA MET A 1115 -15.02 29.12 15.79
C MET A 1115 -15.06 30.48 15.10
N TRP A 1116 -15.51 31.52 15.81
CA TRP A 1116 -15.78 32.82 15.20
C TRP A 1116 -14.49 33.57 14.87
N ASP A 1117 -13.40 33.42 15.64
CA ASP A 1117 -12.15 34.11 15.34
C ASP A 1117 -11.50 33.61 14.04
N ILE A 1118 -11.45 32.30 13.81
CA ILE A 1118 -10.82 31.76 12.57
C ILE A 1118 -11.57 32.25 11.32
N VAL A 1119 -12.91 32.34 11.37
CA VAL A 1119 -13.71 32.86 10.26
C VAL A 1119 -13.53 34.38 10.14
N TYR A 1120 -13.63 35.12 11.25
CA TYR A 1120 -13.51 36.58 11.27
C TYR A 1120 -12.16 37.05 10.74
N TYR A 1121 -11.05 36.55 11.28
CA TYR A 1121 -9.73 37.03 10.86
C TYR A 1121 -9.44 36.63 9.41
N GLN A 1122 -9.90 35.46 8.98
CA GLN A 1122 -9.65 35.01 7.62
C GLN A 1122 -10.47 35.79 6.57
N TYR A 1123 -11.76 36.01 6.80
CA TYR A 1123 -12.62 36.67 5.82
C TYR A 1123 -12.69 38.18 5.99
N VAL A 1124 -12.86 38.67 7.21
CA VAL A 1124 -13.03 40.10 7.48
C VAL A 1124 -11.67 40.80 7.55
N ALA A 1125 -10.78 40.35 8.41
CA ALA A 1125 -9.50 41.06 8.62
C ALA A 1125 -8.53 40.89 7.45
N LYS A 1126 -8.29 39.65 6.99
CA LYS A 1126 -7.33 39.36 5.92
C LYS A 1126 -7.87 39.65 4.52
N ARG A 1127 -9.13 39.31 4.24
CA ARG A 1127 -9.73 39.40 2.90
C ARG A 1127 -10.65 40.60 2.67
N GLY A 1128 -10.96 41.37 3.72
CA GLY A 1128 -11.83 42.54 3.62
C GLY A 1128 -13.27 42.23 3.18
N ARG A 1129 -13.78 41.02 3.44
CA ARG A 1129 -15.16 40.66 3.13
C ARG A 1129 -16.13 41.31 4.12
N GLU A 1130 -17.26 41.80 3.61
CA GLU A 1130 -18.36 42.25 4.46
C GLU A 1130 -19.08 41.05 5.10
N ALA A 1131 -18.93 40.89 6.41
CA ALA A 1131 -19.56 39.82 7.18
C ALA A 1131 -20.11 40.38 8.51
N PRO A 1132 -21.23 41.12 8.48
CA PRO A 1132 -21.76 41.84 9.62
C PRO A 1132 -22.16 40.91 10.79
N TRP A 1133 -22.71 39.73 10.51
CA TRP A 1133 -23.17 38.83 11.56
C TRP A 1133 -22.00 38.10 12.22
N THR A 1134 -21.04 37.63 11.45
CA THR A 1134 -19.79 37.03 11.93
C THR A 1134 -18.99 38.03 12.74
N SER A 1135 -18.91 39.29 12.30
CA SER A 1135 -18.25 40.37 13.05
C SER A 1135 -18.94 40.62 14.40
N LYS A 1136 -20.27 40.66 14.43
CA LYS A 1136 -21.05 40.80 15.67
C LYS A 1136 -20.94 39.57 16.56
N ALA A 1137 -20.87 38.37 15.99
CA ALA A 1137 -20.67 37.13 16.75
C ALA A 1137 -19.28 37.11 17.41
N LYS A 1138 -18.22 37.45 16.67
CA LYS A 1138 -16.87 37.63 17.21
C LYS A 1138 -16.81 38.67 18.33
N GLN A 1139 -17.47 39.82 18.16
CA GLN A 1139 -17.59 40.83 19.22
C GLN A 1139 -18.35 40.31 20.45
N THR A 1140 -19.36 39.48 20.25
CA THR A 1140 -20.17 38.89 21.33
C THR A 1140 -19.38 37.84 22.13
N VAL A 1141 -18.55 37.03 21.46
CA VAL A 1141 -17.63 36.10 22.13
C VAL A 1141 -16.55 36.86 22.91
N GLY A 1142 -16.03 37.95 22.37
CA GLY A 1142 -14.87 38.63 22.92
C GLY A 1142 -13.60 37.82 22.71
N MET A 1143 -12.72 37.77 23.71
CA MET A 1143 -11.49 36.98 23.64
C MET A 1143 -11.79 35.48 23.85
N GLU A 1144 -11.43 34.65 22.87
CA GLU A 1144 -11.46 33.20 23.02
C GLU A 1144 -10.44 32.73 24.08
N GLY A 1145 -10.91 31.98 25.09
CA GLY A 1145 -10.12 31.54 26.25
C GLY A 1145 -10.02 30.03 26.39
N ARG A 1146 -9.67 29.54 27.58
CA ARG A 1146 -9.51 28.11 27.85
C ARG A 1146 -10.74 27.27 27.47
N LEU A 1147 -10.49 26.15 26.78
CA LEU A 1147 -11.42 25.01 26.66
C LEU A 1147 -10.88 23.77 27.39
N THR A 1148 -11.80 22.92 27.86
CA THR A 1148 -11.47 21.61 28.46
C THR A 1148 -11.45 20.46 27.44
N GLY A 1149 -12.17 20.59 26.31
CA GLY A 1149 -12.18 19.60 25.22
C GLY A 1149 -11.23 19.98 24.07
N SER A 1150 -11.11 19.09 23.07
CA SER A 1150 -10.27 19.26 21.87
C SER A 1150 -11.04 19.61 20.59
N ASP A 1151 -12.31 19.99 20.70
CA ASP A 1151 -13.15 20.33 19.54
C ASP A 1151 -12.55 21.47 18.70
N HIS A 1152 -11.98 22.48 19.35
CA HIS A 1152 -11.31 23.61 18.69
C HIS A 1152 -10.02 23.99 19.43
N PRO A 1153 -9.02 24.60 18.74
CA PRO A 1153 -7.81 25.08 19.39
C PRO A 1153 -8.09 26.17 20.44
N SER A 1154 -9.13 26.98 20.22
CA SER A 1154 -9.39 28.23 20.96
C SER A 1154 -8.26 29.24 20.80
N TRP A 1155 -8.25 30.29 21.62
CA TRP A 1155 -7.23 31.35 21.65
C TRP A 1155 -7.09 32.10 20.31
N GLY A 1156 -8.19 32.26 19.56
CA GLY A 1156 -8.15 32.80 18.20
C GLY A 1156 -7.53 34.19 18.06
N GLY A 1157 -7.67 35.06 19.06
CA GLY A 1157 -6.97 36.35 19.13
C GLY A 1157 -5.44 36.22 19.13
N LEU A 1158 -4.89 35.13 19.67
CA LEU A 1158 -3.47 34.84 19.62
C LEU A 1158 -3.08 34.23 18.27
N ILE A 1159 -3.80 33.20 17.82
CA ILE A 1159 -3.31 32.32 16.75
C ILE A 1159 -3.80 32.70 15.34
N TRP A 1160 -4.90 33.46 15.21
CA TRP A 1160 -5.52 33.79 13.92
C TRP A 1160 -5.45 35.27 13.53
N ALA A 1161 -5.10 36.19 14.44
CA ALA A 1161 -5.05 37.63 14.17
C ALA A 1161 -4.03 38.02 13.08
N TYR A 1162 -4.26 39.10 12.33
CA TYR A 1162 -3.37 39.60 11.27
C TYR A 1162 -2.81 40.98 11.57
#